data_AF-A0A1Y3YY11-F1
#
_entry.id   AF-A0A1Y3YY11-F1
#
_cell.length_a   1.000
_cell.length_b   1.000
_cell.length_c   1.000
_cell.angle_alpha   90.00
_cell.angle_beta   90.00
_cell.angle_gamma   90.00
#
_symmetry.space_group_name_H-M   'P 1'
#
loop_
_entity.id
_entity.type
_entity.pdbx_description
1 polymer ?
#
loop_
_entity_poly.entity_id
_entity_poly.type
_entity_poly.pdbx_seq_one_letter_code
_entity_poly.pdbx_strand_id
1 'polypeptide(L)'
;MGKPYAKEGPSAEDKALDLFADMMIERIQSLSGKDGWKKPWFTEGALQWPKNLNGREYNGMNAMMLLLHCEKEGYKIPRFCTFDRIQQFNKTGKKDEEQKPRVSVLKGEHSFPVMLTTFTVVNKETKEHIKWEDYKLLSQEEREKYNVYPKLQTYHVFNVAQTNLKEVRPEFWEKLEQEYSMPKVEKDEQFAFEPVDRMIADNRWICPIKPMFGDSAYFSISKNEIVMPEKRQFKDGESFYSNLFHEMGHSTGAEGQLDRIKPATFGSAEYAREELVAELTAALTAQRYGMTKHLKGDSAAYLKSWLDSLKESPQFIKTTLLDVKKATSMLTQHIDKIAMEIDQEKKAEQENGQGKSYLSIDDGDHAVLAYNGSAVYIQHHEKEDSVKIAVPTSNGLEVKLSVPYDHGKDLDTNYQEAFAQYKSLTEPSQSKENVYYASIAYLQSTDDTSELDKLKEKGDYQGLLTLAKEYYDGNGMDEEQTYRKPCQNRGDDLLIEDKDFAVVYNGSVGGTYEVFLKHTEQEVRDHITRYGIGRASEDVKAVAREMTAEEFSELAQRKMPIFQMPNGGLLNLQYNKDKDSLDVGTVTNAGLSVKHTFPFSHNHSMDANISSAYEQLLDMEEYQKEEVQEEHVAKSAFRR
;
A
#
# COMPACT_ATOMS: atom_id res chain seq x y z
N MET A 1 14.17 28.14 60.01
CA MET A 1 13.46 28.17 58.72
C MET A 1 14.46 28.47 57.62
N GLY A 2 15.07 27.43 57.02
CA GLY A 2 15.90 27.60 55.83
C GLY A 2 14.98 27.77 54.62
N LYS A 3 15.10 28.87 53.89
CA LYS A 3 14.39 29.06 52.61
C LYS A 3 14.80 27.93 51.66
N PRO A 4 13.87 27.26 50.97
CA PRO A 4 14.24 26.35 49.89
C PRO A 4 14.88 27.18 48.78
N TYR A 5 16.13 26.85 48.43
CA TYR A 5 16.76 27.38 47.23
C TYR A 5 15.94 26.91 46.02
N ALA A 6 15.11 27.80 45.46
CA ALA A 6 14.60 27.62 44.13
C ALA A 6 15.80 27.66 43.17
N LYS A 7 16.02 26.58 42.40
CA LYS A 7 17.00 26.59 41.31
C LYS A 7 16.49 27.54 40.23
N GLU A 8 16.86 28.82 40.31
CA GLU A 8 16.56 29.85 39.30
C GLU A 8 17.45 29.70 38.05
N GLY A 9 17.34 28.57 37.36
CA GLY A 9 18.02 28.37 36.07
C GLY A 9 17.30 27.34 35.22
N PRO A 10 17.44 27.42 33.87
CA PRO A 10 16.77 26.50 32.96
C PRO A 10 17.18 25.05 33.28
N SER A 11 16.20 24.16 33.26
CA SER A 11 16.41 22.74 33.51
C SER A 11 17.31 22.11 32.43
N ALA A 12 17.82 20.90 32.68
CA ALA A 12 18.57 20.16 31.66
C ALA A 12 17.71 19.80 30.44
N GLU A 13 16.39 19.79 30.61
CA GLU A 13 15.43 19.64 29.51
C GLU A 13 15.37 20.92 28.69
N ASP A 14 15.16 22.07 29.34
CA ASP A 14 15.06 23.38 28.66
C ASP A 14 16.32 23.67 27.84
N LYS A 15 17.50 23.49 28.43
CA LYS A 15 18.79 23.69 27.72
C LYS A 15 18.96 22.80 26.50
N ALA A 16 18.43 21.58 26.56
CA ALA A 16 18.50 20.65 25.43
C ALA A 16 17.48 21.01 24.35
N LEU A 17 16.30 21.50 24.72
CA LEU A 17 15.32 22.03 23.76
C LEU A 17 15.84 23.29 23.06
N ASP A 18 16.49 24.19 23.79
CA ASP A 18 17.10 25.39 23.23
C ASP A 18 18.18 25.00 22.19
N LEU A 19 19.08 24.07 22.54
CA LEU A 19 20.06 23.54 21.60
C LEU A 19 19.41 22.93 20.36
N PHE A 20 18.33 22.15 20.52
CA PHE A 20 17.62 21.55 19.40
C PHE A 20 16.93 22.60 18.52
N ALA A 21 16.36 23.65 19.12
CA ALA A 21 15.78 24.77 18.39
C ALA A 21 16.86 25.50 17.57
N ASP A 22 18.01 25.78 18.15
CA ASP A 22 19.14 26.42 17.46
C ASP A 22 19.63 25.59 16.28
N MET A 23 19.81 24.28 16.47
CA MET A 23 20.21 23.37 15.39
C MET A 23 19.17 23.30 14.26
N MET A 24 17.89 23.34 14.61
CA MET A 24 16.80 23.37 13.63
C MET A 24 16.76 24.69 12.86
N ILE A 25 16.95 25.82 13.54
CA ILE A 25 17.04 27.15 12.93
C ILE A 25 18.21 27.18 11.95
N GLU A 26 19.40 26.74 12.37
CA GLU A 26 20.60 26.66 11.54
C GLU A 26 20.34 25.78 10.31
N ARG A 27 19.71 24.60 10.51
CA ARG A 27 19.38 23.70 9.39
C ARG A 27 18.40 24.36 8.43
N ILE A 28 17.27 24.87 8.91
CA ILE A 28 16.24 25.52 8.08
C ILE A 28 16.82 26.69 7.28
N GLN A 29 17.68 27.52 7.90
CA GLN A 29 18.36 28.61 7.21
C GLN A 29 19.30 28.10 6.11
N SER A 30 20.01 27.00 6.33
CA SER A 30 20.88 26.39 5.32
C SER A 30 20.10 25.83 4.12
N LEU A 31 18.82 25.50 4.31
CA LEU A 31 17.96 24.97 3.26
C LEU A 31 17.36 26.08 2.38
N SER A 32 17.21 27.30 2.89
CA SER A 32 16.69 28.47 2.18
C SER A 32 17.71 29.14 1.23
N GLY A 33 18.56 28.37 0.55
CA GLY A 33 19.74 28.84 -0.17
C GLY A 33 19.53 30.11 -1.02
N LYS A 34 20.48 31.06 -0.92
CA LYS A 34 20.46 32.35 -1.65
C LYS A 34 20.68 32.20 -3.17
N ASP A 35 21.23 31.08 -3.62
CA ASP A 35 21.74 30.87 -4.98
C ASP A 35 20.96 29.80 -5.78
N GLY A 36 19.73 29.48 -5.36
CA GLY A 36 18.87 28.51 -6.06
C GLY A 36 19.18 27.03 -5.81
N TRP A 37 20.33 26.70 -5.20
CA TRP A 37 20.64 25.33 -4.76
C TRP A 37 19.91 24.99 -3.45
N LYS A 38 19.14 23.90 -3.45
CA LYS A 38 18.40 23.39 -2.28
C LYS A 38 19.10 22.16 -1.69
N LYS A 39 19.85 22.37 -0.61
CA LYS A 39 20.43 21.29 0.18
C LYS A 39 19.30 20.36 0.70
N PRO A 40 19.49 19.02 0.73
CA PRO A 40 18.52 18.12 1.35
C PRO A 40 18.52 18.23 2.88
N TRP A 41 17.50 17.67 3.54
CA TRP A 41 17.39 17.65 5.02
C TRP A 41 18.53 16.89 5.69
N PHE A 42 19.03 15.84 5.05
CA PHE A 42 20.24 15.12 5.42
C PHE A 42 21.09 14.96 4.17
N THR A 43 22.40 15.09 4.31
CA THR A 43 23.30 14.96 3.15
C THR A 43 23.25 13.52 2.61
N GLU A 44 23.03 13.40 1.30
CA GLU A 44 22.90 12.12 0.60
C GLU A 44 24.12 11.22 0.84
N GLY A 45 23.87 9.94 1.16
CA GLY A 45 24.92 8.94 1.36
C GLY A 45 25.88 9.22 2.53
N ALA A 46 25.61 10.25 3.36
CA ALA A 46 26.57 10.71 4.36
C ALA A 46 26.56 9.86 5.63
N LEU A 47 25.38 9.40 6.08
CA LEU A 47 25.20 8.78 7.40
C LEU A 47 24.11 7.69 7.38
N GLN A 48 24.38 6.53 7.98
CA GLN A 48 23.33 5.55 8.30
C GLN A 48 22.53 5.96 9.54
N TRP A 49 21.49 5.20 9.87
CA TRP A 49 20.65 5.46 11.04
C TRP A 49 21.44 5.40 12.37
N PRO A 50 21.23 6.37 13.29
CA PRO A 50 22.00 6.44 14.52
C PRO A 50 21.61 5.32 15.50
N LYS A 51 22.62 4.68 16.10
CA LYS A 51 22.43 3.61 17.09
C LYS A 51 23.19 3.89 18.37
N ASN A 52 22.68 3.38 19.48
CA ASN A 52 23.48 3.29 20.69
C ASN A 52 24.53 2.17 20.55
N LEU A 53 25.48 2.11 21.47
CA LEU A 53 26.60 1.17 21.38
C LEU A 53 26.19 -0.31 21.31
N ASN A 54 25.01 -0.68 21.83
CA ASN A 54 24.47 -2.04 21.80
C ASN A 54 23.74 -2.36 20.48
N GLY A 55 23.67 -1.41 19.54
CA GLY A 55 23.00 -1.59 18.25
C GLY A 55 21.54 -1.19 18.25
N ARG A 56 20.99 -0.72 19.38
CA ARG A 56 19.60 -0.23 19.41
C ARG A 56 19.52 1.13 18.73
N GLU A 57 18.62 1.24 17.77
CA GLU A 57 18.35 2.46 17.03
C GLU A 57 17.76 3.55 17.92
N TYR A 58 18.18 4.80 17.66
CA TYR A 58 17.47 5.97 18.14
C TYR A 58 16.21 6.21 17.29
N ASN A 59 15.23 6.93 17.85
CA ASN A 59 13.97 7.22 17.16
C ASN A 59 13.58 8.70 17.28
N GLY A 60 12.73 9.13 16.34
CA GLY A 60 12.14 10.47 16.28
C GLY A 60 13.19 11.58 16.44
N MET A 61 12.90 12.49 17.38
CA MET A 61 13.77 13.62 17.71
C MET A 61 15.24 13.24 17.93
N ASN A 62 15.52 12.17 18.69
CA ASN A 62 16.91 11.84 18.98
C ASN A 62 17.65 11.40 17.72
N ALA A 63 17.00 10.64 16.83
CA ALA A 63 17.62 10.23 15.58
C ALA A 63 17.95 11.46 14.72
N MET A 64 16.98 12.38 14.59
CA MET A 64 17.16 13.62 13.87
C MET A 64 18.33 14.46 14.40
N MET A 65 18.33 14.73 15.71
CA MET A 65 19.33 15.61 16.33
C MET A 65 20.73 15.00 16.29
N LEU A 66 20.83 13.67 16.45
CA LEU A 66 22.12 12.97 16.35
C LEU A 66 22.65 12.95 14.92
N LEU A 67 21.79 12.82 13.91
CA LEU A 67 22.19 12.92 12.50
C LEU A 67 22.67 14.32 12.14
N LEU A 68 21.94 15.36 12.55
CA LEU A 68 22.36 16.75 12.37
C LEU A 68 23.67 17.05 13.10
N HIS A 69 23.83 16.53 14.32
CA HIS A 69 25.07 16.65 15.08
C HIS A 69 26.24 15.95 14.37
N CYS A 70 26.04 14.75 13.83
CA CYS A 70 27.06 14.07 13.04
C CYS A 70 27.45 14.85 11.79
N GLU A 71 26.48 15.42 11.06
CA GLU A 71 26.76 16.23 9.87
C GLU A 71 27.57 17.50 10.25
N LYS A 72 27.20 18.15 11.36
CA LYS A 72 27.87 19.37 11.85
C LYS A 72 29.31 19.11 12.29
N GLU A 73 29.55 18.04 13.03
CA GLU A 73 30.89 17.70 13.56
C GLU A 73 31.72 16.82 12.61
N GLY A 74 31.14 16.35 11.49
CA GLY A 74 31.81 15.48 10.53
C GLY A 74 31.99 14.02 11.00
N TYR A 75 31.16 13.55 11.93
CA TYR A 75 31.22 12.16 12.40
C TYR A 75 30.66 11.20 11.36
N LYS A 76 31.46 10.23 10.91
CA LYS A 76 31.05 9.25 9.88
C LYS A 76 30.30 8.04 10.44
N ILE A 77 30.53 7.71 11.71
CA ILE A 77 29.92 6.56 12.39
C ILE A 77 28.91 7.11 13.40
N PRO A 78 27.60 7.13 13.11
CA PRO A 78 26.57 7.62 14.02
C PRO A 78 26.26 6.60 15.13
N ARG A 79 27.30 6.20 15.87
CA ARG A 79 27.25 5.30 17.02
C ARG A 79 27.52 6.08 18.30
N PHE A 80 26.63 5.95 19.28
CA PHE A 80 26.67 6.77 20.49
C PHE A 80 26.67 5.96 21.78
N CYS A 81 27.28 6.51 22.82
CA CYS A 81 27.37 5.88 24.14
C CYS A 81 27.34 6.90 25.28
N THR A 82 26.82 6.51 26.44
CA THR A 82 26.90 7.33 27.65
C THR A 82 28.28 7.18 28.30
N PHE A 83 28.67 8.15 29.14
CA PHE A 83 29.91 8.05 29.91
C PHE A 83 29.97 6.78 30.76
N ASP A 84 28.87 6.40 31.40
CA ASP A 84 28.78 5.17 32.19
C ASP A 84 29.02 3.91 31.34
N ARG A 85 28.52 3.90 30.10
CA ARG A 85 28.76 2.79 29.17
C ARG A 85 30.23 2.69 28.79
N ILE A 86 30.93 3.81 28.61
CA ILE A 86 32.38 3.84 28.40
C ILE A 86 33.11 3.26 29.62
N GLN A 87 32.71 3.63 30.84
CA GLN A 87 33.32 3.08 32.06
C GLN A 87 33.12 1.57 32.20
N GLN A 88 32.02 1.01 31.67
CA GLN A 88 31.77 -0.44 31.72
C GLN A 88 32.78 -1.25 30.89
N PHE A 89 33.36 -0.71 29.81
CA PHE A 89 34.46 -1.37 29.08
C PHE A 89 35.69 -1.64 29.97
N ASN A 90 35.83 -0.88 31.05
CA ASN A 90 36.96 -0.96 31.95
C ASN A 90 36.67 -1.85 33.18
N LYS A 91 35.43 -2.37 33.33
CA LYS A 91 35.02 -3.19 34.48
C LYS A 91 35.12 -4.70 34.23
N THR A 92 35.34 -5.15 33.00
CA THR A 92 35.17 -6.56 32.58
C THR A 92 36.44 -7.44 32.64
N GLY A 93 37.48 -7.08 33.39
CA GLY A 93 38.63 -7.96 33.57
C GLY A 93 38.38 -9.06 34.61
N LYS A 94 38.33 -10.34 34.21
CA LYS A 94 38.73 -11.43 35.11
C LYS A 94 40.21 -11.24 35.44
N LYS A 95 40.64 -11.62 36.65
CA LYS A 95 42.02 -11.41 37.15
C LYS A 95 43.14 -11.96 36.25
N ASP A 96 42.82 -12.84 35.30
CA ASP A 96 43.78 -13.55 34.44
C ASP A 96 43.68 -13.20 32.93
N GLU A 97 42.86 -12.24 32.51
CA GLU A 97 42.90 -11.72 31.13
C GLU A 97 43.87 -10.54 31.02
N GLU A 98 44.69 -10.50 29.97
CA GLU A 98 45.53 -9.35 29.62
C GLU A 98 44.73 -8.04 29.76
N GLN A 99 45.21 -7.14 30.61
CA GLN A 99 44.55 -5.87 30.89
C GLN A 99 44.48 -5.03 29.61
N LYS A 100 43.35 -5.11 28.90
CA LYS A 100 43.11 -4.32 27.70
C LYS A 100 43.22 -2.83 28.05
N PRO A 101 43.79 -1.98 27.17
CA PRO A 101 43.97 -0.57 27.46
C PRO A 101 42.65 0.12 27.80
N ARG A 102 42.69 1.13 28.67
CA ARG A 102 41.50 1.82 29.19
C ARG A 102 40.77 2.59 28.08
N VAL A 103 39.46 2.42 28.01
CA VAL A 103 38.59 3.23 27.13
C VAL A 103 38.18 4.51 27.85
N SER A 104 38.30 5.66 27.19
CA SER A 104 37.93 6.97 27.71
C SER A 104 37.45 7.92 26.60
N VAL A 105 36.63 8.90 26.99
CA VAL A 105 36.35 10.10 26.18
C VAL A 105 37.64 10.90 26.01
N LEU A 106 37.89 11.43 24.82
CA LEU A 106 39.06 12.27 24.54
C LEU A 106 38.96 13.59 25.31
N LYS A 107 40.11 14.16 25.70
CA LYS A 107 40.14 15.37 26.51
C LYS A 107 39.61 16.56 25.70
N GLY A 108 38.60 17.24 26.23
CA GLY A 108 37.98 18.42 25.60
C GLY A 108 36.69 18.12 24.86
N GLU A 109 36.32 16.84 24.70
CA GLU A 109 35.07 16.46 24.03
C GLU A 109 33.83 16.78 24.87
N HIS A 110 32.78 17.23 24.19
CA HIS A 110 31.51 17.59 24.79
C HIS A 110 30.42 16.58 24.44
N SER A 111 29.62 16.20 25.43
CA SER A 111 28.47 15.30 25.21
C SER A 111 27.32 16.01 24.50
N PHE A 112 26.56 15.25 23.71
CA PHE A 112 25.31 15.68 23.11
C PHE A 112 24.10 15.19 23.93
N PRO A 113 23.07 16.03 24.17
CA PRO A 113 21.88 15.61 24.89
C PRO A 113 20.93 14.79 24.00
N VAL A 114 20.31 13.76 24.58
CA VAL A 114 19.20 13.00 24.01
C VAL A 114 18.07 12.92 25.03
N MET A 115 16.82 12.92 24.58
CA MET A 115 15.66 12.90 25.47
C MET A 115 14.95 11.55 25.45
N LEU A 116 14.71 10.98 26.61
CA LEU A 116 14.00 9.73 26.78
C LEU A 116 12.78 9.93 27.68
N THR A 117 11.62 9.45 27.22
CA THR A 117 10.44 9.35 28.08
C THR A 117 10.60 8.15 28.99
N THR A 118 10.71 8.40 30.29
CA THR A 118 10.69 7.40 31.34
C THR A 118 9.33 7.42 32.01
N PHE A 119 8.87 6.29 32.54
CA PHE A 119 7.57 6.20 33.20
C PHE A 119 7.77 5.95 34.69
N THR A 120 7.18 6.80 35.52
CA THR A 120 7.05 6.57 36.95
C THR A 120 5.72 5.86 37.17
N VAL A 121 5.78 4.60 37.59
CA VAL A 121 4.58 3.80 37.89
C VAL A 121 4.39 3.76 39.39
N VAL A 122 3.23 4.21 39.88
CA VAL A 122 2.94 4.36 41.30
C VAL A 122 1.65 3.63 41.64
N ASN A 123 1.68 2.73 42.60
CA ASN A 123 0.48 2.06 43.09
C ASN A 123 -0.50 3.09 43.70
N LYS A 124 -1.78 3.04 43.33
CA LYS A 124 -2.80 4.01 43.75
C LYS A 124 -3.01 3.99 45.25
N GLU A 125 -2.94 2.82 45.87
CA GLU A 125 -3.18 2.61 47.31
C GLU A 125 -1.88 2.69 48.11
N THR A 126 -0.90 1.83 47.79
CA THR A 126 0.32 1.69 48.61
C THR A 126 1.33 2.81 48.38
N LYS A 127 1.18 3.57 47.28
CA LYS A 127 2.15 4.57 46.79
C LYS A 127 3.54 4.01 46.46
N GLU A 128 3.69 2.69 46.39
CA GLU A 128 4.94 2.05 46.01
C GLU A 128 5.23 2.24 44.53
N HIS A 129 6.53 2.32 44.21
CA HIS A 129 7.02 2.49 42.85
C HIS A 129 7.47 1.15 42.29
N ILE A 130 7.04 0.84 41.06
CA ILE A 130 7.54 -0.31 40.31
C ILE A 130 8.23 0.15 39.02
N LYS A 131 9.08 -0.71 38.45
CA LYS A 131 9.71 -0.39 37.17
C LYS A 131 8.66 -0.52 36.06
N TRP A 132 8.83 0.28 35.01
CA TRP A 132 8.00 0.20 33.81
C TRP A 132 7.98 -1.20 33.17
N GLU A 133 9.10 -1.91 33.22
CA GLU A 133 9.19 -3.28 32.72
C GLU A 133 8.31 -4.25 33.52
N ASP A 134 8.32 -4.14 34.85
CA ASP A 134 7.47 -4.96 35.72
C ASP A 134 5.99 -4.65 35.52
N TYR A 135 5.64 -3.36 35.36
CA TYR A 135 4.28 -2.92 35.06
C TYR A 135 3.73 -3.51 33.75
N LYS A 136 4.57 -3.61 32.70
CA LYS A 136 4.18 -4.22 31.43
C LYS A 136 3.89 -5.71 31.53
N LEU A 137 4.40 -6.40 32.56
CA LEU A 137 4.13 -7.83 32.77
C LEU A 137 2.86 -8.09 33.60
N LEU A 138 2.27 -7.04 34.20
CA LEU A 138 1.03 -7.16 34.97
C LEU A 138 -0.18 -7.42 34.08
N SER A 139 -1.17 -8.13 34.64
CA SER A 139 -2.49 -8.31 34.02
C SER A 139 -3.25 -6.98 33.93
N GLN A 140 -4.31 -6.92 33.12
CA GLN A 140 -5.10 -5.69 32.93
C GLN A 140 -5.72 -5.20 34.25
N GLU A 141 -6.29 -6.10 35.05
CA GLU A 141 -6.85 -5.79 36.37
C GLU A 141 -5.80 -5.25 37.36
N GLU A 142 -4.57 -5.76 37.30
CA GLU A 142 -3.49 -5.29 38.16
C GLU A 142 -2.99 -3.91 37.73
N ARG A 143 -2.92 -3.64 36.42
CA ARG A 143 -2.52 -2.33 35.90
C ARG A 143 -3.45 -1.21 36.34
N GLU A 144 -4.74 -1.48 36.47
CA GLU A 144 -5.73 -0.52 36.96
C GLU A 144 -5.44 -0.02 38.39
N LYS A 145 -4.64 -0.76 39.17
CA LYS A 145 -4.20 -0.36 40.51
C LYS A 145 -3.06 0.65 40.50
N TYR A 146 -2.53 1.06 39.34
CA TYR A 146 -1.39 1.99 39.25
C TYR A 146 -1.74 3.27 38.48
N ASN A 147 -1.05 4.35 38.84
CA ASN A 147 -0.94 5.56 38.05
C ASN A 147 0.39 5.56 37.31
N VAL A 148 0.37 5.86 36.01
CA VAL A 148 1.55 5.94 35.15
C VAL A 148 1.81 7.40 34.79
N TYR A 149 2.95 7.94 35.23
CA TYR A 149 3.35 9.31 34.97
C TYR A 149 4.53 9.34 33.99
N PRO A 150 4.35 9.79 32.75
CA PRO A 150 5.45 9.98 31.82
C PRO A 150 6.31 11.17 32.23
N LYS A 151 7.63 11.00 32.23
CA LYS A 151 8.62 12.03 32.50
C LYS A 151 9.68 12.05 31.42
N LEU A 152 9.86 13.20 30.78
CA LEU A 152 10.95 13.42 29.85
C LEU A 152 12.25 13.59 30.64
N GLN A 153 13.29 12.86 30.26
CA GLN A 153 14.60 12.90 30.91
C GLN A 153 15.68 13.11 29.86
N THR A 154 16.62 14.01 30.15
CA THR A 154 17.80 14.25 29.32
C THR A 154 18.93 13.31 29.74
N TYR A 155 19.50 12.62 28.76
CA TYR A 155 20.71 11.82 28.89
C TYR A 155 21.80 12.43 28.01
N HIS A 156 23.06 12.27 28.41
CA HIS A 156 24.20 12.80 27.66
C HIS A 156 24.99 11.66 27.02
N VAL A 157 25.20 11.77 25.73
CA VAL A 157 25.88 10.76 24.91
C VAL A 157 27.07 11.36 24.18
N PHE A 158 28.04 10.52 23.88
CA PHE A 158 29.22 10.83 23.08
C PHE A 158 29.19 9.94 21.84
N ASN A 159 29.55 10.50 20.69
CA ASN A 159 29.85 9.72 19.51
C ASN A 159 31.10 8.86 19.77
N VAL A 160 31.18 7.66 19.17
CA VAL A 160 32.37 6.80 19.30
C VAL A 160 33.67 7.49 18.84
N ALA A 161 33.60 8.41 17.88
CA ALA A 161 34.73 9.22 17.41
C ALA A 161 35.28 10.16 18.48
N GLN A 162 34.50 10.50 19.51
CA GLN A 162 34.92 11.33 20.65
C GLN A 162 35.63 10.52 21.74
N THR A 163 35.99 9.26 21.45
CA THR A 163 36.63 8.35 22.39
C THR A 163 37.90 7.78 21.80
N ASN A 164 38.79 7.25 22.64
CA ASN A 164 39.98 6.55 22.19
C ASN A 164 39.70 5.12 21.67
N LEU A 165 38.43 4.74 21.43
CA LEU A 165 38.04 3.38 21.02
C LEU A 165 38.79 2.90 19.79
N LYS A 166 39.06 3.78 18.83
CA LYS A 166 39.81 3.45 17.62
C LYS A 166 41.22 2.95 17.94
N GLU A 167 41.93 3.59 18.88
CA GLU A 167 43.28 3.18 19.24
C GLU A 167 43.29 1.95 20.17
N VAL A 168 42.37 1.90 21.13
CA VAL A 168 42.43 0.87 22.19
C VAL A 168 41.62 -0.39 21.90
N ARG A 169 40.69 -0.35 20.94
CA ARG A 169 39.85 -1.47 20.50
C ARG A 169 39.72 -1.49 18.96
N PRO A 170 40.83 -1.64 18.21
CA PRO A 170 40.81 -1.54 16.74
C PRO A 170 39.87 -2.55 16.08
N GLU A 171 39.82 -3.80 16.55
CA GLU A 171 38.88 -4.81 16.01
C GLU A 171 37.41 -4.41 16.18
N PHE A 172 37.07 -3.75 17.29
CA PHE A 172 35.71 -3.25 17.51
C PHE A 172 35.42 -2.05 16.62
N TRP A 173 36.40 -1.17 16.43
CA TRP A 173 36.30 -0.05 15.51
C TRP A 173 36.11 -0.49 14.06
N GLU A 174 36.88 -1.49 13.61
CA GLU A 174 36.77 -2.06 12.26
C GLU A 174 35.38 -2.67 12.03
N LYS A 175 34.82 -3.37 13.03
CA LYS A 175 33.42 -3.84 12.96
C LYS A 175 32.42 -2.71 12.82
N LEU A 176 32.63 -1.58 13.50
CA LEU A 176 31.77 -0.40 13.32
C LEU A 176 31.96 0.20 11.92
N GLU A 177 33.19 0.32 11.42
CA GLU A 177 33.45 0.82 10.07
C GLU A 177 32.80 -0.09 9.01
N GLN A 178 32.84 -1.42 9.20
CA GLN A 178 32.15 -2.37 8.34
C GLN A 178 30.62 -2.26 8.44
N GLU A 179 30.04 -2.21 9.65
CA GLU A 179 28.59 -2.04 9.85
C GLU A 179 28.08 -0.77 9.15
N TYR A 180 28.85 0.31 9.23
CA TYR A 180 28.51 1.61 8.68
C TYR A 180 29.10 1.85 7.28
N SER A 181 29.79 0.86 6.69
CA SER A 181 30.21 0.91 5.30
C SER A 181 28.98 0.71 4.43
N MET A 182 28.66 1.72 3.62
CA MET A 182 27.48 1.69 2.76
C MET A 182 27.69 0.68 1.63
N PRO A 183 26.77 -0.29 1.42
CA PRO A 183 26.57 -0.84 0.09
C PRO A 183 26.17 0.34 -0.81
N LYS A 184 26.85 0.51 -1.94
CA LYS A 184 26.35 1.42 -2.98
C LYS A 184 25.06 0.82 -3.49
N VAL A 185 23.92 1.43 -3.18
CA VAL A 185 22.70 1.15 -3.93
C VAL A 185 22.97 1.65 -5.34
N GLU A 186 23.01 0.73 -6.32
CA GLU A 186 22.99 1.13 -7.72
C GLU A 186 21.68 1.87 -7.94
N LYS A 187 21.76 3.17 -8.18
CA LYS A 187 20.60 3.97 -8.59
C LYS A 187 20.29 3.59 -10.03
N ASP A 188 19.56 2.51 -10.21
CA ASP A 188 18.76 2.32 -11.40
C ASP A 188 17.73 3.46 -11.51
N GLU A 189 17.45 3.91 -12.74
CA GLU A 189 16.56 5.06 -13.02
C GLU A 189 15.12 4.88 -12.46
N GLN A 190 14.78 3.70 -11.95
CA GLN A 190 13.46 3.33 -11.45
C GLN A 190 13.41 2.96 -9.97
N PHE A 191 14.41 3.33 -9.14
CA PHE A 191 14.51 3.04 -7.69
C PHE A 191 13.19 2.50 -7.10
N ALA A 192 13.12 1.18 -6.93
CA ALA A 192 11.95 0.48 -6.44
C ALA A 192 12.10 0.19 -4.95
N PHE A 193 11.05 0.46 -4.19
CA PHE A 193 11.00 0.16 -2.77
C PHE A 193 9.80 -0.75 -2.51
N GLU A 194 10.05 -2.04 -2.72
CA GLU A 194 9.05 -3.11 -2.70
C GLU A 194 8.08 -3.03 -1.50
N PRO A 195 8.52 -2.76 -0.25
CA PRO A 195 7.61 -2.66 0.88
C PRO A 195 6.55 -1.56 0.72
N VAL A 196 6.91 -0.42 0.13
CA VAL A 196 5.96 0.69 -0.12
C VAL A 196 5.13 0.42 -1.36
N ASP A 197 5.71 -0.20 -2.39
CA ASP A 197 4.95 -0.59 -3.59
C ASP A 197 3.84 -1.59 -3.24
N ARG A 198 4.14 -2.61 -2.41
CA ARG A 198 3.12 -3.52 -1.87
C ARG A 198 2.13 -2.81 -0.95
N MET A 199 2.59 -1.85 -0.14
CA MET A 199 1.68 -1.07 0.71
C MET A 199 0.60 -0.37 -0.11
N ILE A 200 0.97 0.18 -1.27
CA ILE A 200 0.04 0.83 -2.20
C ILE A 200 -0.86 -0.21 -2.86
N ALA A 201 -0.27 -1.25 -3.47
CA ALA A 201 -1.01 -2.26 -4.23
C ALA A 201 -2.07 -3.00 -3.37
N ASP A 202 -1.71 -3.31 -2.13
CA ASP A 202 -2.54 -4.09 -1.22
C ASP A 202 -3.41 -3.18 -0.31
N ASN A 203 -3.38 -1.86 -0.48
CA ASN A 203 -4.05 -0.87 0.38
C ASN A 203 -3.77 -1.06 1.88
N ARG A 204 -2.50 -1.24 2.25
CA ARG A 204 -2.07 -1.60 3.62
C ARG A 204 -1.70 -0.41 4.49
N TRP A 205 -1.90 0.81 3.98
CA TRP A 205 -1.76 2.04 4.76
C TRP A 205 -3.05 2.37 5.52
N ILE A 206 -2.99 3.30 6.48
CA ILE A 206 -4.15 3.70 7.31
C ILE A 206 -5.29 4.34 6.50
N CYS A 207 -5.00 4.79 5.28
CA CYS A 207 -5.96 5.28 4.32
C CYS A 207 -5.54 4.88 2.89
N PRO A 208 -6.48 4.85 1.91
CA PRO A 208 -6.15 4.53 0.53
C PRO A 208 -5.12 5.49 -0.06
N ILE A 209 -4.14 4.94 -0.77
CA ILE A 209 -3.18 5.70 -1.57
C ILE A 209 -3.57 5.51 -3.04
N LYS A 210 -3.85 6.60 -3.73
CA LYS A 210 -4.32 6.61 -5.12
C LYS A 210 -3.27 7.25 -6.03
N PRO A 211 -2.40 6.45 -6.67
CA PRO A 211 -1.61 6.91 -7.81
C PRO A 211 -2.56 7.30 -8.96
N MET A 212 -2.50 8.55 -9.40
CA MET A 212 -3.34 9.08 -10.47
C MET A 212 -2.51 10.02 -11.35
N PHE A 213 -2.79 10.08 -12.64
CA PHE A 213 -2.13 11.04 -13.51
C PHE A 213 -2.47 12.48 -13.09
N GLY A 214 -1.47 13.29 -12.77
CA GLY A 214 -1.66 14.69 -12.39
C GLY A 214 -0.42 15.33 -11.77
N ASP A 215 -0.49 16.62 -11.45
CA ASP A 215 0.70 17.38 -11.02
C ASP A 215 0.71 17.71 -9.52
N SER A 216 -0.25 17.17 -8.76
CA SER A 216 -0.44 17.49 -7.34
C SER A 216 -0.49 16.25 -6.46
N ALA A 217 0.42 16.18 -5.50
CA ALA A 217 0.37 15.24 -4.37
C ALA A 217 -0.29 15.91 -3.18
N TYR A 218 -1.25 15.26 -2.54
CA TYR A 218 -1.92 15.77 -1.35
C TYR A 218 -2.63 14.68 -0.53
N PHE A 219 -2.69 14.87 0.78
CA PHE A 219 -3.66 14.18 1.64
C PHE A 219 -5.00 14.92 1.67
N SER A 220 -6.09 14.24 1.33
CA SER A 220 -7.46 14.78 1.43
C SER A 220 -8.07 14.41 2.79
N ILE A 221 -8.18 15.37 3.69
CA ILE A 221 -8.79 15.18 5.02
C ILE A 221 -10.26 14.73 4.89
N SER A 222 -11.04 15.35 4.01
CA SER A 222 -12.48 15.08 3.88
C SER A 222 -12.80 13.70 3.32
N LYS A 223 -11.95 13.19 2.42
CA LYS A 223 -12.09 11.86 1.83
C LYS A 223 -11.28 10.79 2.54
N ASN A 224 -10.42 11.20 3.49
CA ASN A 224 -9.42 10.36 4.13
C ASN A 224 -8.67 9.48 3.12
N GLU A 225 -8.03 10.11 2.13
CA GLU A 225 -7.26 9.43 1.08
C GLU A 225 -6.01 10.25 0.71
N ILE A 226 -4.95 9.57 0.27
CA ILE A 226 -3.76 10.21 -0.30
C ILE A 226 -3.87 10.12 -1.82
N VAL A 227 -3.79 11.27 -2.49
CA VAL A 227 -3.66 11.35 -3.94
C VAL A 227 -2.20 11.64 -4.28
N MET A 228 -1.64 10.85 -5.18
CA MET A 228 -0.25 10.94 -5.60
C MET A 228 -0.15 10.93 -7.12
N PRO A 229 0.66 11.80 -7.76
CA PRO A 229 1.02 11.62 -9.16
C PRO A 229 1.57 10.22 -9.41
N GLU A 230 1.39 9.69 -10.62
CA GLU A 230 1.93 8.36 -10.95
C GLU A 230 3.46 8.36 -10.81
N LYS A 231 4.03 7.25 -10.35
CA LYS A 231 5.49 7.12 -10.13
C LYS A 231 6.31 7.51 -11.38
N ARG A 232 5.81 7.22 -12.58
CA ARG A 232 6.41 7.59 -13.88
C ARG A 232 6.48 9.10 -14.16
N GLN A 233 5.70 9.93 -13.46
CA GLN A 233 5.72 11.38 -13.62
C GLN A 233 6.84 12.04 -12.80
N PHE A 234 7.43 11.31 -11.84
CA PHE A 234 8.55 11.80 -11.05
C PHE A 234 9.86 11.58 -11.80
N LYS A 235 10.84 12.46 -11.53
CA LYS A 235 12.19 12.35 -12.10
C LYS A 235 12.95 11.08 -11.68
N ASP A 236 12.62 10.53 -10.52
CA ASP A 236 13.23 9.34 -9.92
C ASP A 236 12.29 8.74 -8.84
N GLY A 237 12.52 7.48 -8.49
CA GLY A 237 11.72 6.78 -7.47
C GLY A 237 11.85 7.39 -6.07
N GLU A 238 13.04 7.91 -5.70
CA GLU A 238 13.23 8.60 -4.42
C GLU A 238 12.30 9.80 -4.26
N SER A 239 12.10 10.59 -5.32
CA SER A 239 11.20 11.74 -5.32
C SER A 239 9.75 11.32 -5.13
N PHE A 240 9.33 10.23 -5.76
CA PHE A 240 8.00 9.67 -5.56
C PHE A 240 7.79 9.26 -4.09
N TYR A 241 8.67 8.42 -3.53
CA TYR A 241 8.51 7.94 -2.16
C TYR A 241 8.64 9.06 -1.12
N SER A 242 9.56 10.01 -1.34
CA SER A 242 9.77 11.11 -0.41
C SER A 242 8.57 12.08 -0.36
N ASN A 243 7.87 12.29 -1.49
CA ASN A 243 6.61 13.03 -1.53
C ASN A 243 5.47 12.20 -0.92
N LEU A 244 5.42 10.89 -1.18
CA LEU A 244 4.43 10.01 -0.57
C LEU A 244 4.56 10.00 0.97
N PHE A 245 5.77 9.92 1.51
CA PHE A 245 5.99 9.98 2.96
C PHE A 245 5.52 11.30 3.58
N HIS A 246 5.55 12.41 2.83
CA HIS A 246 5.00 13.70 3.27
C HIS A 246 3.49 13.61 3.44
N GLU A 247 2.78 13.14 2.41
CA GLU A 247 1.32 13.02 2.47
C GLU A 247 0.87 11.93 3.46
N MET A 248 1.65 10.85 3.61
CA MET A 248 1.47 9.88 4.68
C MET A 248 1.65 10.52 6.05
N GLY A 249 2.64 11.41 6.21
CA GLY A 249 2.84 12.21 7.41
C GLY A 249 1.58 12.99 7.79
N HIS A 250 0.97 13.70 6.84
CA HIS A 250 -0.32 14.37 7.04
C HIS A 250 -1.44 13.39 7.42
N SER A 251 -1.54 12.24 6.75
CA SER A 251 -2.60 11.26 7.06
C SER A 251 -2.54 10.74 8.50
N THR A 252 -1.35 10.65 9.11
CA THR A 252 -1.23 10.28 10.54
C THR A 252 -1.86 11.32 11.46
N GLY A 253 -2.03 12.55 10.99
CA GLY A 253 -2.62 13.65 11.71
C GLY A 253 -4.15 13.68 11.71
N ALA A 254 -4.80 12.82 10.92
CA ALA A 254 -6.24 12.75 10.78
C ALA A 254 -6.95 12.32 12.08
N GLU A 255 -8.27 12.55 12.12
CA GLU A 255 -9.13 12.11 13.22
C GLU A 255 -9.09 10.57 13.36
N GLY A 256 -8.99 10.08 14.59
CA GLY A 256 -8.85 8.65 14.91
C GLY A 256 -7.43 8.11 14.76
N GLN A 257 -6.46 8.94 14.36
CA GLN A 257 -5.04 8.60 14.28
C GLN A 257 -4.25 9.28 15.41
N LEU A 258 -3.52 10.36 15.11
CA LEU A 258 -2.84 11.20 16.10
C LEU A 258 -3.61 12.47 16.46
N ASP A 259 -4.79 12.70 15.85
CA ASP A 259 -5.72 13.80 16.14
C ASP A 259 -5.04 15.18 16.19
N ARG A 260 -4.15 15.43 15.24
CA ARG A 260 -3.33 16.64 15.22
C ARG A 260 -3.88 17.72 14.30
N ILE A 261 -4.54 17.32 13.21
CA ILE A 261 -5.09 18.20 12.20
C ILE A 261 -6.36 18.82 12.75
N LYS A 262 -6.41 20.15 12.75
CA LYS A 262 -7.60 20.93 13.12
C LYS A 262 -7.99 21.83 11.94
N PRO A 263 -9.27 22.24 11.84
CA PRO A 263 -9.66 23.26 10.87
C PRO A 263 -8.81 24.52 11.06
N ALA A 264 -7.93 24.80 10.11
CA ALA A 264 -7.03 25.92 10.11
C ALA A 264 -7.01 26.56 8.72
N THR A 265 -6.87 27.88 8.66
CA THR A 265 -6.74 28.59 7.39
C THR A 265 -5.33 28.39 6.83
N PHE A 266 -5.23 28.29 5.50
CA PHE A 266 -3.96 28.24 4.82
C PHE A 266 -3.06 29.41 5.26
N GLY A 267 -1.82 29.10 5.65
CA GLY A 267 -0.86 30.08 6.15
C GLY A 267 -0.98 30.44 7.64
N SER A 268 -1.88 29.81 8.41
CA SER A 268 -1.91 29.96 9.87
C SER A 268 -0.71 29.29 10.54
N ALA A 269 -0.45 29.62 11.81
CA ALA A 269 0.62 29.01 12.59
C ALA A 269 0.40 27.50 12.81
N GLU A 270 -0.86 27.09 13.01
CA GLU A 270 -1.26 25.69 13.14
C GLU A 270 -1.01 24.92 11.85
N TYR A 271 -1.39 25.51 10.70
CA TYR A 271 -1.13 24.94 9.39
C TYR A 271 0.38 24.82 9.12
N ALA A 272 1.16 25.87 9.41
CA ALA A 272 2.60 25.83 9.26
C ALA A 272 3.25 24.75 10.15
N ARG A 273 2.78 24.57 11.40
CA ARG A 273 3.26 23.50 12.27
C ARG A 273 2.96 22.11 11.71
N GLU A 274 1.79 21.91 11.10
CA GLU A 274 1.42 20.66 10.45
C GLU A 274 2.36 20.32 9.29
N GLU A 275 2.62 21.28 8.40
CA GLU A 275 3.58 21.13 7.31
C GLU A 275 4.99 20.80 7.82
N LEU A 276 5.42 21.41 8.94
CA LEU A 276 6.71 21.07 9.55
C LEU A 276 6.75 19.61 10.03
N VAL A 277 5.66 19.12 10.63
CA VAL A 277 5.60 17.72 11.08
C VAL A 277 5.60 16.75 9.91
N ALA A 278 4.83 17.01 8.85
CA ALA A 278 4.82 16.18 7.66
C ALA A 278 6.19 16.16 6.97
N GLU A 279 6.81 17.33 6.79
CA GLU A 279 8.12 17.47 6.13
C GLU A 279 9.23 16.76 6.91
N LEU A 280 9.27 16.89 8.23
CA LEU A 280 10.26 16.20 9.08
C LEU A 280 10.01 14.69 9.17
N THR A 281 8.74 14.27 9.17
CA THR A 281 8.37 12.85 9.12
C THR A 281 8.83 12.22 7.81
N ALA A 282 8.62 12.91 6.68
CA ALA A 282 9.10 12.47 5.38
C ALA A 282 10.62 12.38 5.33
N ALA A 283 11.32 13.42 5.81
CA ALA A 283 12.78 13.45 5.83
C ALA A 283 13.38 12.32 6.66
N LEU A 284 12.85 12.05 7.85
CA LEU A 284 13.32 10.96 8.71
C LEU A 284 13.00 9.58 8.12
N THR A 285 11.82 9.40 7.55
CA THR A 285 11.41 8.13 6.94
C THR A 285 12.28 7.84 5.71
N ALA A 286 12.47 8.83 4.83
CA ALA A 286 13.36 8.72 3.68
C ALA A 286 14.78 8.33 4.11
N GLN A 287 15.35 9.05 5.08
CA GLN A 287 16.71 8.79 5.58
C GLN A 287 16.87 7.39 6.16
N ARG A 288 15.85 6.85 6.85
CA ARG A 288 15.89 5.48 7.42
C ARG A 288 16.07 4.43 6.33
N TYR A 289 15.42 4.62 5.19
CA TYR A 289 15.44 3.68 4.07
C TYR A 289 16.44 4.06 2.97
N GLY A 290 17.41 4.93 3.28
CA GLY A 290 18.50 5.28 2.38
C GLY A 290 18.12 6.24 1.25
N MET A 291 16.98 6.93 1.35
CA MET A 291 16.49 7.90 0.37
C MET A 291 16.77 9.33 0.82
N THR A 292 16.81 10.26 -0.14
CA THR A 292 17.05 11.69 0.15
C THR A 292 15.79 12.52 0.01
N LYS A 293 15.48 13.37 1.02
CA LYS A 293 14.39 14.35 0.97
C LYS A 293 14.94 15.77 0.73
N HIS A 294 14.49 16.38 -0.35
CA HIS A 294 14.67 17.81 -0.62
C HIS A 294 13.41 18.60 -0.23
N LEU A 295 13.58 19.86 0.16
CA LEU A 295 12.45 20.77 0.36
C LEU A 295 11.75 21.09 -0.96
N LYS A 296 10.41 21.12 -0.94
CA LYS A 296 9.59 21.46 -2.11
C LYS A 296 9.88 22.90 -2.60
N GLY A 297 9.53 23.16 -3.87
CA GLY A 297 9.57 24.46 -4.55
C GLY A 297 9.09 25.62 -3.66
N ASP A 298 7.90 25.43 -3.11
CA ASP A 298 7.06 26.48 -2.54
C ASP A 298 7.15 26.57 -1.01
N SER A 299 8.09 25.86 -0.39
CA SER A 299 8.27 25.83 1.07
C SER A 299 8.68 27.19 1.69
N ALA A 300 9.02 28.19 0.87
CA ALA A 300 9.48 29.51 1.32
C ALA A 300 8.52 30.21 2.30
N ALA A 301 7.21 30.08 2.09
CA ALA A 301 6.20 30.67 2.97
C ALA A 301 6.21 30.04 4.37
N TYR A 302 6.40 28.72 4.46
CA TYR A 302 6.43 27.98 5.73
C TYR A 302 7.77 28.13 6.45
N LEU A 303 8.89 28.20 5.73
CA LEU A 303 10.23 28.35 6.32
C LEU A 303 10.31 29.58 7.23
N LYS A 304 9.72 30.71 6.82
CA LYS A 304 9.67 31.92 7.65
C LYS A 304 8.84 31.70 8.92
N SER A 305 7.63 31.16 8.78
CA SER A 305 6.75 30.88 9.92
C SER A 305 7.39 29.89 10.91
N TRP A 306 8.07 28.85 10.43
CA TRP A 306 8.80 27.90 11.28
C TRP A 306 9.91 28.58 12.05
N LEU A 307 10.72 29.42 11.38
CA LEU A 307 11.81 30.15 12.03
C LEU A 307 11.29 31.11 13.10
N ASP A 308 10.18 31.80 12.85
CA ASP A 308 9.57 32.71 13.82
C ASP A 308 9.06 31.92 15.03
N SER A 309 8.32 30.83 14.83
CA SER A 309 7.82 29.98 15.93
C SER A 309 8.92 29.31 16.75
N LEU A 310 10.01 28.87 16.10
CA LEU A 310 11.16 28.25 16.78
C LEU A 310 11.91 29.25 17.67
N LYS A 311 11.97 30.53 17.28
CA LYS A 311 12.59 31.60 18.08
C LYS A 311 11.71 32.03 19.25
N GLU A 312 10.40 31.96 19.11
CA GLU A 312 9.46 32.44 20.13
C GLU A 312 9.27 31.45 21.28
N SER A 313 9.31 30.13 21.05
CA SER A 313 8.99 29.15 22.09
C SER A 313 9.72 27.81 21.96
N PRO A 314 10.58 27.43 22.94
CA PRO A 314 11.15 26.08 23.03
C PRO A 314 10.08 24.97 23.19
N GLN A 315 8.88 25.32 23.66
CA GLN A 315 7.77 24.37 23.75
C GLN A 315 7.21 24.01 22.37
N PHE A 316 7.34 24.89 21.37
CA PHE A 316 6.96 24.62 19.98
C PHE A 316 7.79 23.47 19.41
N ILE A 317 9.12 23.51 19.57
CA ILE A 317 9.99 22.44 19.05
C ILE A 317 9.69 21.11 19.76
N LYS A 318 9.48 21.13 21.08
CA LYS A 318 9.17 19.93 21.86
C LYS A 318 7.91 19.24 21.36
N THR A 319 6.80 19.97 21.24
CA THR A 319 5.52 19.40 20.80
C THR A 319 5.59 18.93 19.35
N THR A 320 6.20 19.70 18.47
CA THR A 320 6.39 19.36 17.06
C THR A 320 7.18 18.07 16.90
N LEU A 321 8.34 17.95 17.56
CA LEU A 321 9.19 16.77 17.45
C LEU A 321 8.62 15.52 18.13
N LEU A 322 7.78 15.69 19.16
CA LEU A 322 7.03 14.57 19.74
C LEU A 322 6.03 13.98 18.73
N ASP A 323 5.38 14.82 17.94
CA ASP A 323 4.44 14.35 16.93
C ASP A 323 5.17 13.78 15.70
N VAL A 324 6.28 14.39 15.27
CA VAL A 324 7.19 13.80 14.26
C VAL A 324 7.63 12.40 14.68
N LYS A 325 8.00 12.22 15.96
CA LYS A 325 8.36 10.90 16.50
C LYS A 325 7.22 9.89 16.34
N LYS A 326 6.00 10.26 16.69
CA LYS A 326 4.82 9.37 16.60
C LYS A 326 4.51 9.02 15.14
N ALA A 327 4.43 10.03 14.28
CA ALA A 327 4.14 9.87 12.86
C ALA A 327 5.20 8.99 12.18
N THR A 328 6.48 9.30 12.36
CA THR A 328 7.60 8.49 11.82
C THR A 328 7.53 7.05 12.35
N SER A 329 7.20 6.85 13.63
CA SER A 329 7.04 5.50 14.20
C SER A 329 5.91 4.73 13.52
N MET A 330 4.79 5.37 13.18
CA MET A 330 3.69 4.72 12.45
C MET A 330 4.13 4.31 11.04
N LEU A 331 4.74 5.22 10.27
CA LEU A 331 5.23 4.91 8.92
C LEU A 331 6.23 3.76 8.95
N THR A 332 7.24 3.87 9.81
CA THR A 332 8.31 2.87 9.89
C THR A 332 7.83 1.51 10.36
N GLN A 333 6.89 1.43 11.31
CA GLN A 333 6.30 0.15 11.73
C GLN A 333 5.52 -0.55 10.61
N HIS A 334 4.75 0.19 9.81
CA HIS A 334 4.02 -0.41 8.69
C HIS A 334 4.98 -0.89 7.60
N ILE A 335 5.96 -0.06 7.23
CA ILE A 335 6.95 -0.40 6.21
C ILE A 335 7.81 -1.59 6.66
N ASP A 336 8.36 -1.57 7.88
CA ASP A 336 9.19 -2.65 8.42
C ASP A 336 8.39 -3.97 8.53
N LYS A 337 7.10 -3.90 8.90
CA LYS A 337 6.24 -5.09 8.93
C LYS A 337 6.10 -5.73 7.54
N ILE A 338 5.84 -4.94 6.51
CA ILE A 338 5.73 -5.44 5.13
C ILE A 338 7.09 -5.98 4.66
N ALA A 339 8.19 -5.29 4.96
CA ALA A 339 9.53 -5.75 4.63
C ALA A 339 9.84 -7.12 5.28
N MET A 340 9.47 -7.31 6.55
CA MET A 340 9.63 -8.58 7.25
C MET A 340 8.80 -9.71 6.62
N GLU A 341 7.57 -9.44 6.19
CA GLU A 341 6.73 -10.41 5.50
C GLU A 341 7.33 -10.80 4.14
N ILE A 342 7.80 -9.82 3.36
CA ILE A 342 8.52 -10.05 2.10
C ILE A 342 9.77 -10.92 2.34
N ASP A 343 10.55 -10.64 3.38
CA ASP A 343 11.74 -11.44 3.73
C ASP A 343 11.37 -12.87 4.13
N GLN A 344 10.23 -13.06 4.82
CA GLN A 344 9.72 -14.39 5.19
C GLN A 344 9.23 -15.15 3.96
N GLU A 345 8.51 -14.50 3.04
CA GLU A 345 8.11 -15.08 1.76
C GLU A 345 9.33 -15.51 0.95
N LYS A 346 10.33 -14.63 0.81
CA LYS A 346 11.58 -14.93 0.10
C LYS A 346 12.34 -16.09 0.75
N LYS A 347 12.37 -16.17 2.09
CA LYS A 347 12.99 -17.31 2.80
C LYS A 347 12.16 -18.59 2.64
N ALA A 348 10.84 -18.51 2.71
CA ALA A 348 9.96 -19.66 2.51
C ALA A 348 10.04 -20.18 1.06
N GLU A 349 10.20 -19.29 0.07
CA GLU A 349 10.48 -19.63 -1.32
C GLU A 349 11.87 -20.29 -1.48
N GLN A 350 12.88 -19.84 -0.72
CA GLN A 350 14.20 -20.44 -0.68
C GLN A 350 14.22 -21.80 0.04
N GLU A 351 13.38 -22.00 1.05
CA GLU A 351 13.30 -23.25 1.83
C GLU A 351 12.37 -24.29 1.20
N ASN A 352 11.32 -23.87 0.46
CA ASN A 352 10.39 -24.76 -0.26
C ASN A 352 10.70 -24.92 -1.76
N GLY A 353 11.65 -24.16 -2.32
CA GLY A 353 11.97 -24.17 -3.74
C GLY A 353 13.19 -25.02 -4.08
N GLN A 354 12.96 -26.13 -4.79
CA GLN A 354 13.94 -26.65 -5.75
C GLN A 354 14.42 -25.48 -6.64
N GLY A 355 15.74 -25.33 -6.76
CA GLY A 355 16.41 -24.10 -7.21
C GLY A 355 15.94 -23.51 -8.54
N LYS A 356 15.71 -22.19 -8.55
CA LYS A 356 15.59 -21.40 -9.78
C LYS A 356 16.99 -21.00 -10.26
N SER A 357 17.32 -21.35 -11.51
CA SER A 357 18.57 -20.99 -12.19
C SER A 357 18.34 -19.93 -13.26
N TYR A 358 19.30 -19.05 -13.52
CA TYR A 358 19.24 -18.03 -14.58
C TYR A 358 20.17 -18.39 -15.75
N LEU A 359 19.78 -18.04 -16.97
CA LEU A 359 20.46 -18.33 -18.24
C LEU A 359 21.32 -17.14 -18.70
N SER A 360 22.54 -17.39 -19.18
CA SER A 360 23.45 -16.38 -19.76
C SER A 360 23.47 -16.51 -21.29
N ILE A 361 23.12 -15.45 -22.01
CA ILE A 361 23.00 -15.45 -23.49
C ILE A 361 24.37 -15.54 -24.20
N ASP A 362 25.47 -15.35 -23.47
CA ASP A 362 26.82 -15.30 -24.05
C ASP A 362 27.43 -16.68 -24.38
N ASP A 363 26.83 -17.79 -23.93
CA ASP A 363 27.37 -19.15 -24.11
C ASP A 363 26.45 -20.06 -24.98
N GLY A 364 26.61 -20.03 -26.31
CA GLY A 364 26.09 -21.06 -27.22
C GLY A 364 24.93 -20.67 -28.15
N ASP A 365 24.63 -21.55 -29.12
CA ASP A 365 23.53 -21.39 -30.09
C ASP A 365 22.18 -21.29 -29.36
N HIS A 366 21.36 -20.28 -29.69
CA HIS A 366 20.07 -20.06 -29.04
C HIS A 366 18.98 -19.70 -30.06
N ALA A 367 17.74 -20.05 -29.73
CA ALA A 367 16.55 -19.64 -30.46
C ALA A 367 15.64 -18.80 -29.57
N VAL A 368 14.96 -17.81 -30.17
CA VAL A 368 13.98 -16.96 -29.46
C VAL A 368 12.64 -17.08 -30.15
N LEU A 369 11.60 -17.40 -29.38
CA LEU A 369 10.23 -17.58 -29.86
C LEU A 369 9.29 -16.64 -29.09
N ALA A 370 8.21 -16.18 -29.73
CA ALA A 370 7.15 -15.46 -29.05
C ALA A 370 6.05 -16.44 -28.60
N TYR A 371 5.71 -16.43 -27.31
CA TYR A 371 4.68 -17.32 -26.73
C TYR A 371 4.01 -16.65 -25.52
N ASN A 372 2.67 -16.71 -25.46
CA ASN A 372 1.83 -16.05 -24.44
C ASN A 372 2.20 -14.57 -24.18
N GLY A 373 2.44 -13.81 -25.26
CA GLY A 373 2.79 -12.39 -25.17
C GLY A 373 4.20 -12.08 -24.64
N SER A 374 5.03 -13.10 -24.40
CA SER A 374 6.41 -12.97 -23.91
C SER A 374 7.42 -13.63 -24.86
N ALA A 375 8.67 -13.19 -24.81
CA ALA A 375 9.77 -13.88 -25.48
C ALA A 375 10.20 -15.11 -24.67
N VAL A 376 10.47 -16.23 -25.34
CA VAL A 376 10.96 -17.48 -24.77
C VAL A 376 12.29 -17.82 -25.43
N TYR A 377 13.32 -18.00 -24.61
CA TYR A 377 14.69 -18.31 -25.03
C TYR A 377 14.94 -19.80 -24.87
N ILE A 378 15.48 -20.45 -25.90
CA ILE A 378 15.84 -21.87 -25.89
C ILE A 378 17.33 -21.94 -26.21
N GLN A 379 18.12 -22.56 -25.32
CA GLN A 379 19.57 -22.64 -25.48
C GLN A 379 20.09 -24.02 -25.11
N HIS A 380 20.99 -24.56 -25.93
CA HIS A 380 21.75 -25.76 -25.61
C HIS A 380 22.91 -25.41 -24.67
N HIS A 381 22.96 -26.09 -23.54
CA HIS A 381 23.95 -25.89 -22.49
C HIS A 381 24.94 -27.06 -22.46
N GLU A 382 26.01 -26.95 -23.26
CA GLU A 382 26.96 -28.04 -23.52
C GLU A 382 27.57 -28.68 -22.27
N LYS A 383 27.81 -27.89 -21.20
CA LYS A 383 28.42 -28.41 -19.94
C LYS A 383 27.48 -29.27 -19.11
N GLU A 384 26.17 -29.06 -19.23
CA GLU A 384 25.15 -29.80 -18.48
C GLU A 384 24.42 -30.83 -19.36
N ASP A 385 24.80 -30.91 -20.63
CA ASP A 385 24.21 -31.81 -21.63
C ASP A 385 22.68 -31.68 -21.68
N SER A 386 22.20 -30.44 -21.75
CA SER A 386 20.76 -30.12 -21.67
C SER A 386 20.34 -28.95 -22.56
N VAL A 387 19.07 -28.93 -22.96
CA VAL A 387 18.39 -27.77 -23.53
C VAL A 387 17.62 -27.06 -22.43
N LYS A 388 17.91 -25.77 -22.24
CA LYS A 388 17.25 -24.92 -21.25
C LYS A 388 16.29 -23.95 -21.93
N ILE A 389 15.13 -23.76 -21.32
CA ILE A 389 14.14 -22.76 -21.72
C ILE A 389 14.07 -21.69 -20.64
N ALA A 390 14.24 -20.43 -21.03
CA ALA A 390 14.10 -19.28 -20.13
C ALA A 390 13.13 -18.22 -20.66
N VAL A 391 12.60 -17.44 -19.72
CA VAL A 391 11.79 -16.26 -20.02
C VAL A 391 12.41 -15.01 -19.39
N PRO A 392 12.26 -13.83 -20.03
CA PRO A 392 12.65 -12.56 -19.43
C PRO A 392 11.88 -12.27 -18.15
N THR A 393 12.61 -11.86 -17.12
CA THR A 393 12.08 -11.33 -15.86
C THR A 393 12.82 -10.05 -15.51
N SER A 394 12.37 -9.32 -14.48
CA SER A 394 13.10 -8.16 -13.94
C SER A 394 14.51 -8.50 -13.45
N ASN A 395 14.78 -9.77 -13.16
CA ASN A 395 16.07 -10.28 -12.68
C ASN A 395 16.93 -10.96 -13.77
N GLY A 396 16.52 -10.91 -15.05
CA GLY A 396 17.20 -11.56 -16.18
C GLY A 396 16.42 -12.74 -16.78
N LEU A 397 17.10 -13.60 -17.56
CA LEU A 397 16.50 -14.79 -18.17
C LEU A 397 16.38 -15.91 -17.13
N GLU A 398 15.19 -16.13 -16.58
CA GLU A 398 14.93 -17.19 -15.60
C GLU A 398 14.68 -18.52 -16.33
N VAL A 399 15.46 -19.55 -16.04
CA VAL A 399 15.25 -20.91 -16.59
C VAL A 399 13.95 -21.48 -16.02
N LYS A 400 13.00 -21.78 -16.90
CA LYS A 400 11.71 -22.38 -16.59
C LYS A 400 11.67 -23.89 -16.84
N LEU A 401 12.51 -24.40 -17.74
CA LEU A 401 12.62 -25.82 -18.02
C LEU A 401 14.07 -26.18 -18.41
N SER A 402 14.53 -27.36 -18.00
CA SER A 402 15.79 -27.95 -18.45
C SER A 402 15.50 -29.40 -18.85
N VAL A 403 15.78 -29.74 -20.11
CA VAL A 403 15.54 -31.08 -20.70
C VAL A 403 16.88 -31.66 -21.14
N PRO A 404 17.20 -32.94 -20.88
CA PRO A 404 18.43 -33.55 -21.37
C PRO A 404 18.57 -33.43 -22.89
N TYR A 405 19.79 -33.19 -23.38
CA TYR A 405 20.10 -33.13 -24.79
C TYR A 405 20.23 -34.54 -25.37
N ASP A 406 19.45 -34.85 -26.42
CA ASP A 406 19.51 -36.13 -27.11
C ASP A 406 20.50 -36.07 -28.27
N HIS A 407 21.68 -36.68 -28.09
CA HIS A 407 22.74 -36.77 -29.10
C HIS A 407 22.35 -37.58 -30.35
N GLY A 408 21.23 -38.31 -30.32
CA GLY A 408 20.67 -38.99 -31.49
C GLY A 408 19.85 -38.09 -32.42
N LYS A 409 19.59 -36.84 -32.02
CA LYS A 409 18.76 -35.86 -32.73
C LYS A 409 19.56 -34.59 -33.04
N ASP A 410 19.17 -33.88 -34.09
CA ASP A 410 19.77 -32.57 -34.37
C ASP A 410 19.29 -31.50 -33.35
N LEU A 411 19.96 -30.34 -33.38
CA LEU A 411 19.71 -29.23 -32.45
C LEU A 411 18.28 -28.68 -32.55
N ASP A 412 17.72 -28.58 -33.76
CA ASP A 412 16.39 -28.03 -33.98
C ASP A 412 15.31 -28.97 -33.42
N THR A 413 15.46 -30.27 -33.65
CA THR A 413 14.57 -31.29 -33.08
C THR A 413 14.60 -31.27 -31.55
N ASN A 414 15.78 -31.14 -30.94
CA ASN A 414 15.93 -30.99 -29.49
C ASN A 414 15.22 -29.71 -28.97
N TYR A 415 15.29 -28.59 -29.70
CA TYR A 415 14.63 -27.35 -29.31
C TYR A 415 13.11 -27.43 -29.43
N GLN A 416 12.60 -28.04 -30.50
CA GLN A 416 11.17 -28.23 -30.70
C GLN A 416 10.55 -29.11 -29.59
N GLU A 417 11.22 -30.20 -29.20
CA GLU A 417 10.73 -31.08 -28.15
C GLU A 417 10.79 -30.43 -26.76
N ALA A 418 11.86 -29.70 -26.45
CA ALA A 418 11.96 -28.93 -25.21
C ALA A 418 10.83 -27.89 -25.15
N PHE A 419 10.56 -27.19 -26.25
CA PHE A 419 9.51 -26.18 -26.31
C PHE A 419 8.11 -26.80 -26.19
N ALA A 420 7.87 -27.97 -26.80
CA ALA A 420 6.61 -28.70 -26.65
C ALA A 420 6.36 -29.10 -25.19
N GLN A 421 7.38 -29.54 -24.46
CA GLN A 421 7.28 -29.82 -23.03
C GLN A 421 7.00 -28.56 -22.23
N TYR A 422 7.71 -27.45 -22.50
CA TYR A 422 7.48 -26.17 -21.84
C TYR A 422 6.06 -25.64 -22.08
N LYS A 423 5.55 -25.77 -23.30
CA LYS A 423 4.16 -25.43 -23.66
C LYS A 423 3.17 -26.26 -22.83
N SER A 424 3.38 -27.57 -22.71
CA SER A 424 2.52 -28.42 -21.89
C SER A 424 2.54 -28.09 -20.39
N LEU A 425 3.63 -27.48 -19.90
CA LEU A 425 3.82 -27.08 -18.50
C LEU A 425 3.33 -25.67 -18.19
N THR A 426 3.21 -24.80 -19.18
CA THR A 426 2.92 -23.35 -19.00
C THR A 426 1.62 -22.89 -19.62
N GLU A 427 0.90 -23.77 -20.33
CA GLU A 427 -0.51 -23.56 -20.59
C GLU A 427 -1.25 -23.48 -19.24
N PRO A 428 -1.95 -22.37 -18.95
CA PRO A 428 -2.62 -22.22 -17.67
C PRO A 428 -3.60 -23.36 -17.46
N SER A 429 -3.51 -24.02 -16.30
CA SER A 429 -4.69 -24.61 -15.68
C SER A 429 -5.69 -23.47 -15.56
N GLN A 430 -6.71 -23.45 -16.41
CA GLN A 430 -7.85 -22.55 -16.30
C GLN A 430 -8.20 -22.38 -14.81
N SER A 431 -8.08 -21.16 -14.27
CA SER A 431 -9.06 -20.75 -13.27
C SER A 431 -10.39 -21.10 -13.91
N LYS A 432 -11.17 -22.04 -13.35
CA LYS A 432 -12.41 -22.51 -13.98
C LYS A 432 -13.18 -21.28 -14.46
N GLU A 433 -13.14 -21.06 -15.77
CA GLU A 433 -13.92 -20.03 -16.42
C GLU A 433 -15.36 -20.33 -16.03
N ASN A 434 -16.11 -19.34 -15.54
CA ASN A 434 -17.49 -19.62 -15.15
C ASN A 434 -18.21 -20.12 -16.42
N VAL A 435 -18.69 -21.36 -16.37
CA VAL A 435 -19.41 -21.99 -17.47
C VAL A 435 -20.89 -21.77 -17.26
N TYR A 436 -21.57 -21.37 -18.33
CA TYR A 436 -23.01 -21.18 -18.40
C TYR A 436 -23.62 -22.24 -19.32
N TYR A 437 -24.86 -22.64 -19.03
CA TYR A 437 -25.57 -23.72 -19.69
C TYR A 437 -26.80 -23.12 -20.36
N ALA A 438 -26.78 -22.98 -21.68
CA ALA A 438 -27.89 -22.50 -22.50
C ALA A 438 -28.73 -23.68 -22.98
N SER A 439 -30.02 -23.73 -22.61
CA SER A 439 -30.92 -24.79 -23.04
C SER A 439 -31.14 -24.69 -24.54
N ILE A 440 -30.85 -25.78 -25.26
CA ILE A 440 -31.04 -25.87 -26.71
C ILE A 440 -32.17 -26.82 -27.09
N ALA A 441 -32.53 -27.76 -26.20
CA ALA A 441 -33.64 -28.67 -26.42
C ALA A 441 -34.24 -29.15 -25.09
N TYR A 442 -35.57 -29.00 -24.96
CA TYR A 442 -36.35 -29.57 -23.85
C TYR A 442 -37.26 -30.69 -24.38
N LEU A 443 -36.92 -31.94 -24.04
CA LEU A 443 -37.52 -33.16 -24.58
C LEU A 443 -38.49 -33.75 -23.56
N GLN A 444 -39.77 -33.70 -23.89
CA GLN A 444 -40.85 -34.01 -22.93
C GLN A 444 -41.87 -35.03 -23.44
N SER A 445 -41.89 -35.34 -24.74
CA SER A 445 -42.80 -36.34 -25.28
C SER A 445 -42.18 -37.74 -25.22
N THR A 446 -43.01 -38.77 -25.05
CA THR A 446 -42.53 -40.17 -25.04
C THR A 446 -41.75 -40.51 -26.30
N ASP A 447 -42.11 -39.93 -27.44
CA ASP A 447 -41.41 -40.16 -28.71
C ASP A 447 -39.99 -39.57 -28.66
N ASP A 448 -39.82 -38.39 -28.05
CA ASP A 448 -38.52 -37.71 -27.89
C ASP A 448 -37.64 -38.37 -26.83
N THR A 449 -38.21 -38.89 -25.73
CA THR A 449 -37.42 -39.44 -24.62
C THR A 449 -37.10 -40.93 -24.78
N SER A 450 -37.88 -41.69 -25.55
CA SER A 450 -37.79 -43.16 -25.58
C SER A 450 -36.41 -43.73 -25.93
N GLU A 451 -35.67 -43.11 -26.85
CA GLU A 451 -34.32 -43.55 -27.20
C GLU A 451 -33.31 -43.14 -26.12
N LEU A 452 -33.45 -41.95 -25.52
CA LEU A 452 -32.64 -41.50 -24.40
C LEU A 452 -32.85 -42.37 -23.15
N ASP A 453 -34.10 -42.77 -22.88
CA ASP A 453 -34.47 -43.67 -21.78
C ASP A 453 -33.81 -45.04 -21.95
N LYS A 454 -33.83 -45.62 -23.16
CA LYS A 454 -33.14 -46.90 -23.45
C LYS A 454 -31.63 -46.79 -23.23
N LEU A 455 -31.02 -45.68 -23.63
CA LEU A 455 -29.58 -45.45 -23.46
C LEU A 455 -29.24 -45.29 -21.97
N LYS A 456 -30.03 -44.51 -21.24
CA LYS A 456 -29.90 -44.31 -19.80
C LYS A 456 -30.08 -45.62 -19.01
N GLU A 457 -31.10 -46.42 -19.30
CA GLU A 457 -31.34 -47.72 -18.65
C GLU A 457 -30.21 -48.72 -18.89
N LYS A 458 -29.56 -48.66 -20.05
CA LYS A 458 -28.38 -49.47 -20.40
C LYS A 458 -27.08 -48.92 -19.80
N GLY A 459 -27.10 -47.72 -19.22
CA GLY A 459 -25.90 -47.01 -18.74
C GLY A 459 -24.99 -46.49 -19.86
N ASP A 460 -25.50 -46.35 -21.09
CA ASP A 460 -24.76 -45.83 -22.24
C ASP A 460 -24.83 -44.30 -22.30
N TYR A 461 -24.11 -43.65 -21.40
CA TYR A 461 -24.07 -42.19 -21.30
C TYR A 461 -23.37 -41.51 -22.48
N GLN A 462 -22.47 -42.20 -23.19
CA GLN A 462 -21.83 -41.66 -24.39
C GLN A 462 -22.77 -41.69 -25.61
N GLY A 463 -23.56 -42.76 -25.75
CA GLY A 463 -24.67 -42.79 -26.70
C GLY A 463 -25.69 -41.70 -26.42
N LEU A 464 -26.01 -41.46 -25.13
CA LEU A 464 -26.93 -40.41 -24.69
C LEU A 464 -26.44 -39.01 -25.10
N LEU A 465 -25.16 -38.71 -24.85
CA LEU A 465 -24.55 -37.44 -25.28
C LEU A 465 -24.51 -37.31 -26.81
N THR A 466 -24.24 -38.39 -27.54
CA THR A 466 -24.21 -38.38 -29.01
C THR A 466 -25.59 -38.07 -29.60
N LEU A 467 -26.63 -38.74 -29.11
CA LEU A 467 -28.01 -38.50 -29.53
C LEU A 467 -28.48 -37.09 -29.14
N ALA A 468 -28.16 -36.63 -27.93
CA ALA A 468 -28.51 -35.28 -27.47
C ALA A 468 -27.93 -34.17 -28.37
N LYS A 469 -26.72 -34.36 -28.92
CA LYS A 469 -26.10 -33.41 -29.86
C LYS A 469 -26.83 -33.29 -31.19
N GLU A 470 -27.60 -34.30 -31.61
CA GLU A 470 -28.38 -34.22 -32.86
C GLU A 470 -29.52 -33.20 -32.77
N TYR A 471 -29.93 -32.82 -31.57
CA TYR A 471 -30.93 -31.76 -31.34
C TYR A 471 -30.35 -30.35 -31.46
N TYR A 472 -29.02 -30.19 -31.59
CA TYR A 472 -28.40 -28.90 -31.81
C TYR A 472 -28.54 -28.48 -33.27
N ASP A 473 -29.29 -27.41 -33.52
CA ASP A 473 -29.58 -26.89 -34.86
C ASP A 473 -28.61 -25.79 -35.33
N GLY A 474 -27.56 -25.51 -34.54
CA GLY A 474 -26.56 -24.48 -34.84
C GLY A 474 -26.92 -23.09 -34.34
N ASN A 475 -28.02 -22.93 -33.58
CA ASN A 475 -28.35 -21.66 -32.96
C ASN A 475 -27.36 -21.28 -31.84
N GLY A 476 -27.24 -19.97 -31.58
CA GLY A 476 -26.39 -19.44 -30.52
C GLY A 476 -27.03 -19.55 -29.13
N MET A 477 -26.41 -18.90 -28.15
CA MET A 477 -26.92 -18.81 -26.78
C MET A 477 -28.34 -18.19 -26.74
N ASP A 478 -29.29 -18.85 -26.08
CA ASP A 478 -30.57 -18.25 -25.73
C ASP A 478 -30.47 -17.56 -24.36
N GLU A 479 -30.46 -16.22 -24.34
CA GLU A 479 -30.32 -15.46 -23.10
C GLU A 479 -31.41 -15.77 -22.06
N GLU A 480 -32.61 -16.17 -22.49
CA GLU A 480 -33.74 -16.48 -21.60
C GLU A 480 -33.55 -17.81 -20.87
N GLN A 481 -32.87 -18.76 -21.51
CA GLN A 481 -32.69 -20.14 -21.06
C GLN A 481 -31.23 -20.47 -20.75
N THR A 482 -30.44 -19.49 -20.30
CA THR A 482 -29.02 -19.66 -19.95
C THR A 482 -28.78 -19.56 -18.45
N TYR A 483 -28.10 -20.54 -17.86
CA TYR A 483 -27.99 -20.66 -16.41
C TYR A 483 -26.57 -20.96 -15.94
N ARG A 484 -26.23 -20.57 -14.71
CA ARG A 484 -24.90 -20.82 -14.11
C ARG A 484 -24.71 -22.27 -13.67
N LYS A 485 -25.79 -23.01 -13.52
CA LYS A 485 -25.82 -24.44 -13.20
C LYS A 485 -26.76 -25.14 -14.18
N PRO A 486 -26.55 -26.43 -14.51
CA PRO A 486 -27.43 -27.14 -15.44
C PRO A 486 -28.71 -27.66 -14.75
N CYS A 487 -28.64 -28.11 -13.50
CA CYS A 487 -29.81 -28.55 -12.73
C CYS A 487 -30.57 -27.35 -12.12
N GLN A 488 -31.75 -27.04 -12.64
CA GLN A 488 -32.56 -25.90 -12.18
C GLN A 488 -33.45 -26.25 -10.98
N ASN A 489 -33.88 -27.51 -10.87
CA ASN A 489 -34.89 -27.95 -9.93
C ASN A 489 -34.38 -29.09 -9.02
N ARG A 490 -35.03 -29.23 -7.86
CA ARG A 490 -34.76 -30.34 -6.95
C ARG A 490 -35.23 -31.66 -7.59
N GLY A 491 -34.29 -32.59 -7.79
CA GLY A 491 -34.54 -33.89 -8.42
C GLY A 491 -34.10 -33.97 -9.88
N ASP A 492 -33.55 -32.88 -10.43
CA ASP A 492 -32.80 -32.91 -11.68
C ASP A 492 -31.47 -33.64 -11.47
N ASP A 493 -31.10 -34.48 -12.44
CA ASP A 493 -29.87 -35.27 -12.42
C ASP A 493 -29.04 -34.95 -13.66
N LEU A 494 -27.81 -34.45 -13.47
CA LEU A 494 -26.86 -34.25 -14.56
C LEU A 494 -26.30 -35.61 -14.97
N LEU A 495 -26.77 -36.15 -16.08
CA LEU A 495 -26.45 -37.50 -16.51
C LEU A 495 -25.05 -37.59 -17.16
N ILE A 496 -24.70 -36.63 -18.00
CA ILE A 496 -23.42 -36.58 -18.73
C ILE A 496 -23.13 -35.16 -19.23
N GLU A 497 -21.87 -34.79 -19.30
CA GLU A 497 -21.40 -33.58 -19.97
C GLU A 497 -20.05 -33.80 -20.65
N ASP A 498 -19.76 -33.00 -21.68
CA ASP A 498 -18.42 -32.86 -22.25
C ASP A 498 -17.98 -31.39 -22.29
N LYS A 499 -17.06 -31.03 -23.20
CA LYS A 499 -16.57 -29.66 -23.28
C LYS A 499 -17.66 -28.67 -23.72
N ASP A 500 -18.60 -29.11 -24.56
CA ASP A 500 -19.56 -28.24 -25.26
C ASP A 500 -21.00 -28.48 -24.81
N PHE A 501 -21.37 -29.68 -24.36
CA PHE A 501 -22.76 -30.05 -24.07
C PHE A 501 -22.94 -30.68 -22.69
N ALA A 502 -24.14 -30.56 -22.14
CA ALA A 502 -24.59 -31.26 -20.94
C ALA A 502 -26.02 -31.80 -21.13
N VAL A 503 -26.31 -32.97 -20.56
CA VAL A 503 -27.64 -33.57 -20.59
C VAL A 503 -28.16 -33.79 -19.18
N VAL A 504 -29.29 -33.16 -18.88
CA VAL A 504 -29.97 -33.23 -17.59
C VAL A 504 -31.24 -34.05 -17.74
N TYR A 505 -31.50 -34.91 -16.78
CA TYR A 505 -32.76 -35.65 -16.66
C TYR A 505 -33.58 -35.09 -15.49
N ASN A 506 -34.80 -34.67 -15.77
CA ASN A 506 -35.72 -34.16 -14.77
C ASN A 506 -36.68 -35.28 -14.34
N GLY A 507 -36.31 -35.96 -13.25
CA GLY A 507 -37.13 -37.03 -12.67
C GLY A 507 -38.37 -36.53 -11.93
N SER A 508 -38.41 -35.24 -11.56
CA SER A 508 -39.48 -34.66 -10.74
C SER A 508 -40.75 -34.33 -11.53
N VAL A 509 -40.66 -34.17 -12.85
CA VAL A 509 -41.79 -33.77 -13.72
C VAL A 509 -42.29 -34.87 -14.66
N GLY A 510 -41.95 -36.12 -14.38
CA GLY A 510 -42.41 -37.28 -15.16
C GLY A 510 -41.39 -37.85 -16.15
N GLY A 511 -40.11 -37.46 -16.05
CA GLY A 511 -39.01 -38.04 -16.82
C GLY A 511 -38.75 -37.34 -18.14
N THR A 512 -38.37 -36.06 -18.07
CA THR A 512 -37.99 -35.27 -19.26
C THR A 512 -36.47 -35.09 -19.33
N TYR A 513 -35.96 -34.72 -20.51
CA TYR A 513 -34.54 -34.43 -20.73
C TYR A 513 -34.35 -32.99 -21.17
N GLU A 514 -33.28 -32.36 -20.71
CA GLU A 514 -32.86 -31.04 -21.16
C GLU A 514 -31.42 -31.12 -21.65
N VAL A 515 -31.20 -30.60 -22.86
CA VAL A 515 -29.88 -30.54 -23.50
C VAL A 515 -29.39 -29.11 -23.44
N PHE A 516 -28.21 -28.92 -22.87
CA PHE A 516 -27.55 -27.63 -22.74
C PHE A 516 -26.34 -27.54 -23.64
N LEU A 517 -26.15 -26.38 -24.26
CA LEU A 517 -24.89 -25.92 -24.83
C LEU A 517 -24.13 -25.09 -23.78
N LYS A 518 -22.82 -25.32 -23.66
CA LYS A 518 -21.96 -24.67 -22.66
C LYS A 518 -21.32 -23.43 -23.27
N HIS A 519 -21.40 -22.33 -22.54
CA HIS A 519 -20.79 -21.06 -22.91
C HIS A 519 -19.81 -20.59 -21.85
N THR A 520 -18.77 -19.89 -22.27
CA THR A 520 -17.89 -19.19 -21.34
C THR A 520 -18.52 -17.88 -20.85
N GLU A 521 -18.10 -17.39 -19.68
CA GLU A 521 -18.54 -16.07 -19.20
C GLU A 521 -18.21 -14.96 -20.22
N GLN A 522 -17.09 -15.06 -20.94
CA GLN A 522 -16.75 -14.09 -21.98
C GLN A 522 -17.73 -14.13 -23.15
N GLU A 523 -18.16 -15.32 -23.59
CA GLU A 523 -19.20 -15.45 -24.63
C GLU A 523 -20.54 -14.87 -24.17
N VAL A 524 -20.89 -15.06 -22.89
CA VAL A 524 -22.09 -14.44 -22.29
C VAL A 524 -21.96 -12.91 -22.26
N ARG A 525 -20.80 -12.36 -21.88
CA ARG A 525 -20.53 -10.92 -21.89
C ARG A 525 -20.62 -10.34 -23.31
N ASP A 526 -20.03 -11.01 -24.29
CA ASP A 526 -20.09 -10.62 -25.70
C ASP A 526 -21.53 -10.64 -26.22
N HIS A 527 -22.34 -11.63 -25.80
CA HIS A 527 -23.77 -11.70 -26.13
C HIS A 527 -24.56 -10.55 -25.52
N ILE A 528 -24.33 -10.23 -24.24
CA ILE A 528 -24.97 -9.09 -23.54
C ILE A 528 -24.67 -7.79 -24.28
N THR A 529 -23.41 -7.54 -24.66
CA THR A 529 -23.02 -6.34 -25.40
C THR A 529 -23.70 -6.26 -26.78
N ARG A 530 -23.92 -7.41 -27.44
CA ARG A 530 -24.47 -7.45 -28.81
C ARG A 530 -26.00 -7.42 -28.85
N TYR A 531 -26.67 -8.06 -27.90
CA TYR A 531 -28.11 -8.33 -27.95
C TYR A 531 -28.90 -7.76 -26.76
N GLY A 532 -28.22 -7.28 -25.71
CA GLY A 532 -28.84 -6.79 -24.48
C GLY A 532 -29.38 -7.91 -23.59
N ILE A 533 -30.20 -7.55 -22.60
CA ILE A 533 -30.71 -8.49 -21.58
C ILE A 533 -32.23 -8.51 -21.45
N GLY A 534 -32.96 -8.01 -22.45
CA GLY A 534 -34.40 -7.76 -22.37
C GLY A 534 -35.25 -8.94 -21.85
N ARG A 535 -34.98 -10.16 -22.35
CA ARG A 535 -35.65 -11.40 -21.90
C ARG A 535 -34.72 -12.37 -21.15
N ALA A 536 -33.56 -11.89 -20.72
CA ALA A 536 -32.51 -12.76 -20.20
C ALA A 536 -32.89 -13.40 -18.85
N SER A 537 -32.27 -14.54 -18.55
CA SER A 537 -32.35 -15.21 -17.25
C SER A 537 -31.71 -14.35 -16.14
N GLU A 538 -32.03 -14.63 -14.88
CA GLU A 538 -31.41 -13.90 -13.76
C GLU A 538 -29.88 -14.11 -13.67
N ASP A 539 -29.37 -15.25 -14.13
CA ASP A 539 -27.93 -15.53 -14.17
C ASP A 539 -27.23 -14.66 -15.23
N VAL A 540 -27.84 -14.47 -16.40
CA VAL A 540 -27.31 -13.57 -17.44
C VAL A 540 -27.46 -12.11 -17.02
N LYS A 541 -28.58 -11.72 -16.39
CA LYS A 541 -28.73 -10.38 -15.80
C LYS A 541 -27.69 -10.12 -14.70
N ALA A 542 -27.32 -11.14 -13.92
CA ALA A 542 -26.27 -11.00 -12.92
C ALA A 542 -24.90 -10.66 -13.54
N VAL A 543 -24.58 -11.25 -14.70
CA VAL A 543 -23.37 -10.90 -15.48
C VAL A 543 -23.46 -9.44 -15.97
N ALA A 544 -24.61 -9.00 -16.47
CA ALA A 544 -24.78 -7.60 -16.90
C ALA A 544 -24.64 -6.58 -15.74
N ARG A 545 -25.12 -6.93 -14.54
CA ARG A 545 -24.90 -6.13 -13.32
C ARG A 545 -23.42 -6.07 -12.92
N GLU A 546 -22.65 -7.14 -13.13
CA GLU A 546 -21.21 -7.14 -12.93
C GLU A 546 -20.51 -6.24 -13.94
N MET A 547 -20.81 -6.38 -15.24
CA MET A 547 -20.28 -5.53 -16.30
C MET A 547 -20.54 -4.05 -16.01
N THR A 548 -21.76 -3.71 -15.58
CA THR A 548 -22.12 -2.33 -15.21
C THR A 548 -21.34 -1.84 -13.98
N ALA A 549 -21.15 -2.68 -12.95
CA ALA A 549 -20.37 -2.31 -11.78
C ALA A 549 -18.88 -2.07 -12.12
N GLU A 550 -18.33 -2.86 -13.04
CA GLU A 550 -16.98 -2.66 -13.60
C GLU A 550 -16.90 -1.31 -14.32
N GLU A 551 -17.84 -1.02 -15.23
CA GLU A 551 -17.88 0.27 -15.96
C GLU A 551 -18.04 1.48 -15.01
N PHE A 552 -18.88 1.39 -13.98
CA PHE A 552 -19.01 2.46 -12.97
C PHE A 552 -17.74 2.63 -12.12
N SER A 553 -17.01 1.54 -11.86
CA SER A 553 -15.73 1.59 -11.16
C SER A 553 -14.66 2.29 -12.00
N GLU A 554 -14.66 2.07 -13.32
CA GLU A 554 -13.81 2.81 -14.26
C GLU A 554 -14.22 4.29 -14.38
N LEU A 555 -15.52 4.59 -14.42
CA LEU A 555 -16.03 5.96 -14.47
C LEU A 555 -15.66 6.76 -13.20
N ALA A 556 -15.67 6.09 -12.04
CA ALA A 556 -15.25 6.68 -10.77
C ALA A 556 -13.77 7.11 -10.79
N GLN A 557 -12.91 6.40 -11.52
CA GLN A 557 -11.51 6.78 -11.73
C GLN A 557 -11.35 7.97 -12.69
N ARG A 558 -12.28 8.15 -13.64
CA ARG A 558 -12.29 9.24 -14.65
C ARG A 558 -13.06 10.50 -14.24
N LYS A 559 -13.52 10.58 -12.98
CA LYS A 559 -14.35 11.64 -12.37
C LYS A 559 -15.85 11.54 -12.74
N MET A 560 -16.63 11.00 -11.80
CA MET A 560 -18.09 10.88 -11.90
C MET A 560 -18.78 12.24 -12.18
N PRO A 561 -19.85 12.28 -13.00
CA PRO A 561 -20.67 13.46 -13.14
C PRO A 561 -21.35 13.82 -11.81
N ILE A 562 -21.32 15.11 -11.45
CA ILE A 562 -22.06 15.66 -10.32
C ILE A 562 -23.26 16.40 -10.89
N PHE A 563 -24.46 16.10 -10.41
CA PHE A 563 -25.65 16.81 -10.83
C PHE A 563 -25.78 18.12 -10.06
N GLN A 564 -25.82 19.24 -10.79
CA GLN A 564 -26.08 20.56 -10.24
C GLN A 564 -27.54 20.93 -10.48
N MET A 565 -28.32 20.99 -9.40
CA MET A 565 -29.75 21.29 -9.43
C MET A 565 -30.00 22.80 -9.56
N PRO A 566 -31.14 23.22 -10.16
CA PRO A 566 -31.50 24.64 -10.31
C PRO A 566 -31.52 25.43 -9.00
N ASN A 567 -31.92 24.80 -7.88
CA ASN A 567 -31.88 25.38 -6.53
C ASN A 567 -30.45 25.52 -5.93
N GLY A 568 -29.41 25.11 -6.67
CA GLY A 568 -28.01 25.12 -6.23
C GLY A 568 -27.54 23.85 -5.50
N GLY A 569 -28.40 22.85 -5.33
CA GLY A 569 -28.06 21.57 -4.72
C GLY A 569 -27.10 20.75 -5.59
N LEU A 570 -26.15 20.06 -4.96
CA LEU A 570 -25.23 19.14 -5.63
C LEU A 570 -25.56 17.69 -5.24
N LEU A 571 -25.82 16.85 -6.24
CA LEU A 571 -26.11 15.44 -6.05
C LEU A 571 -25.04 14.58 -6.75
N ASN A 572 -24.63 13.50 -6.09
CA ASN A 572 -23.70 12.50 -6.60
C ASN A 572 -24.47 11.23 -6.93
N LEU A 573 -23.93 10.43 -7.83
CA LEU A 573 -24.54 9.17 -8.27
C LEU A 573 -23.62 7.97 -7.99
N GLN A 574 -24.22 6.82 -7.69
CA GLN A 574 -23.52 5.53 -7.67
C GLN A 574 -24.44 4.46 -8.26
N TYR A 575 -23.85 3.39 -8.81
CA TYR A 575 -24.60 2.20 -9.18
C TYR A 575 -24.75 1.24 -7.99
N ASN A 576 -25.98 0.81 -7.73
CA ASN A 576 -26.34 -0.17 -6.72
C ASN A 576 -26.58 -1.51 -7.40
N LYS A 577 -25.57 -2.37 -7.38
CA LYS A 577 -25.58 -3.70 -8.00
C LYS A 577 -26.69 -4.60 -7.45
N ASP A 578 -26.99 -4.53 -6.16
CA ASP A 578 -27.98 -5.40 -5.51
C ASP A 578 -29.42 -5.04 -5.92
N LYS A 579 -29.69 -3.75 -6.14
CA LYS A 579 -31.01 -3.23 -6.53
C LYS A 579 -31.16 -3.00 -8.03
N ASP A 580 -30.07 -3.13 -8.78
CA ASP A 580 -29.97 -2.79 -10.20
C ASP A 580 -30.45 -1.36 -10.50
N SER A 581 -29.89 -0.40 -9.77
CA SER A 581 -30.38 0.98 -9.77
C SER A 581 -29.26 2.02 -9.65
N LEU A 582 -29.53 3.24 -10.11
CA LEU A 582 -28.73 4.43 -9.85
C LEU A 582 -29.23 5.11 -8.58
N ASP A 583 -28.42 5.09 -7.55
CA ASP A 583 -28.65 5.83 -6.32
C ASP A 583 -28.06 7.23 -6.47
N VAL A 584 -28.88 8.25 -6.23
CA VAL A 584 -28.53 9.66 -6.31
C VAL A 584 -28.72 10.32 -4.95
N GLY A 585 -27.72 11.04 -4.47
CA GLY A 585 -27.75 11.58 -3.12
C GLY A 585 -26.63 12.55 -2.79
N THR A 586 -26.60 12.97 -1.53
CA THR A 586 -25.53 13.82 -1.00
C THR A 586 -24.45 12.96 -0.38
N VAL A 587 -23.18 13.26 -0.63
CA VAL A 587 -22.05 12.54 -0.02
C VAL A 587 -21.97 12.90 1.46
N THR A 588 -21.83 11.88 2.30
CA THR A 588 -21.63 12.00 3.75
C THR A 588 -20.41 11.19 4.18
N ASN A 589 -20.00 11.34 5.44
CA ASN A 589 -18.90 10.58 6.03
C ASN A 589 -19.17 9.05 6.10
N ALA A 590 -20.43 8.62 5.95
CA ALA A 590 -20.84 7.21 5.93
C ALA A 590 -21.06 6.66 4.50
N GLY A 591 -20.72 7.44 3.46
CA GLY A 591 -20.99 7.12 2.06
C GLY A 591 -22.11 8.00 1.47
N LEU A 592 -22.69 7.54 0.36
CA LEU A 592 -23.77 8.27 -0.32
C LEU A 592 -25.05 8.20 0.52
N SER A 593 -25.52 9.35 1.03
CA SER A 593 -26.86 9.45 1.61
C SER A 593 -27.86 9.52 0.45
N VAL A 594 -28.35 8.35 0.05
CA VAL A 594 -29.30 8.19 -1.06
C VAL A 594 -30.57 9.00 -0.79
N LYS A 595 -30.90 9.90 -1.72
CA LYS A 595 -32.14 10.67 -1.72
C LYS A 595 -33.14 10.11 -2.71
N HIS A 596 -32.63 9.68 -3.87
CA HIS A 596 -33.41 9.16 -5.00
C HIS A 596 -32.76 7.90 -5.54
N THR A 597 -33.58 7.00 -6.05
CA THR A 597 -33.12 5.76 -6.67
C THR A 597 -33.88 5.59 -7.99
N PHE A 598 -33.14 5.40 -9.08
CA PHE A 598 -33.67 5.23 -10.42
C PHE A 598 -33.32 3.83 -10.95
N PRO A 599 -34.26 3.05 -11.50
CA PRO A 599 -33.94 1.76 -12.10
C PRO A 599 -32.88 1.91 -13.20
N PHE A 600 -31.90 0.99 -13.24
CA PHE A 600 -30.91 0.95 -14.30
C PHE A 600 -31.38 0.04 -15.44
N SER A 601 -31.38 0.56 -16.66
CA SER A 601 -31.71 -0.20 -17.87
C SER A 601 -30.44 -0.57 -18.60
N HIS A 602 -30.08 -1.85 -18.57
CA HIS A 602 -28.97 -2.43 -19.34
C HIS A 602 -29.22 -2.45 -20.86
N ASN A 603 -30.44 -2.16 -21.31
CA ASN A 603 -30.76 -1.96 -22.73
C ASN A 603 -30.48 -0.53 -23.20
N HIS A 604 -30.11 0.37 -22.28
CA HIS A 604 -29.70 1.74 -22.56
C HIS A 604 -28.22 1.92 -22.21
N SER A 605 -27.53 2.80 -22.93
CA SER A 605 -26.17 3.20 -22.57
C SER A 605 -26.12 3.80 -21.15
N MET A 606 -24.96 3.73 -20.50
CA MET A 606 -24.74 4.36 -19.18
C MET A 606 -25.13 5.85 -19.18
N ASP A 607 -24.73 6.60 -20.21
CA ASP A 607 -25.06 8.02 -20.34
C ASP A 607 -26.57 8.26 -20.42
N ALA A 608 -27.31 7.44 -21.17
CA ALA A 608 -28.76 7.54 -21.27
C ALA A 608 -29.47 7.28 -19.92
N ASN A 609 -28.97 6.33 -19.13
CA ASN A 609 -29.48 6.08 -17.77
C ASN A 609 -29.22 7.28 -16.84
N ILE A 610 -28.01 7.84 -16.88
CA ILE A 610 -27.61 9.01 -16.10
C ILE A 610 -28.42 10.25 -16.51
N SER A 611 -28.58 10.50 -17.82
CA SER A 611 -29.38 11.61 -18.34
C SER A 611 -30.85 11.49 -17.95
N SER A 612 -31.44 10.30 -18.04
CA SER A 612 -32.83 10.08 -17.63
C SER A 612 -33.04 10.32 -16.13
N ALA A 613 -32.09 9.88 -15.28
CA ALA A 613 -32.13 10.18 -13.85
C ALA A 613 -32.03 11.69 -13.57
N TYR A 614 -31.18 12.40 -14.32
CA TYR A 614 -31.05 13.85 -14.20
C TYR A 614 -32.32 14.60 -14.61
N GLU A 615 -32.93 14.24 -15.74
CA GLU A 615 -34.19 14.85 -16.20
C GLU A 615 -35.32 14.67 -15.19
N GLN A 616 -35.48 13.46 -14.63
CA GLN A 616 -36.47 13.21 -13.59
C GLN A 616 -36.24 14.04 -12.32
N LEU A 617 -34.99 14.32 -11.96
CA LEU A 617 -34.66 15.19 -10.83
C LEU A 617 -35.01 16.66 -11.11
N LEU A 618 -34.85 17.13 -12.34
CA LEU A 618 -35.21 18.52 -12.72
C LEU A 618 -36.70 18.81 -12.59
N ASP A 619 -37.55 17.79 -12.77
CA ASP A 619 -39.00 17.90 -12.65
C ASP A 619 -39.50 17.91 -11.20
N MET A 620 -38.65 17.60 -10.22
CA MET A 620 -39.04 17.58 -8.81
C MET A 620 -39.05 18.99 -8.20
N GLU A 621 -40.15 19.35 -7.52
CA GLU A 621 -40.35 20.67 -6.89
C GLU A 621 -39.19 21.06 -5.94
N GLU A 622 -38.62 20.09 -5.21
CA GLU A 622 -37.52 20.36 -4.28
C GLU A 622 -36.22 20.86 -4.95
N TYR A 623 -36.07 20.68 -6.26
CA TYR A 623 -34.90 21.10 -7.04
C TYR A 623 -35.15 22.29 -7.96
N GLN A 624 -36.39 22.79 -8.04
CA GLN A 624 -36.75 23.99 -8.80
C GLN A 624 -36.31 25.27 -8.05
N LYS A 625 -36.06 26.36 -8.77
CA LYS A 625 -35.72 27.66 -8.15
C LYS A 625 -36.96 28.28 -7.51
N GLU A 626 -36.87 28.70 -6.25
CA GLU A 626 -37.85 29.63 -5.68
C GLU A 626 -37.78 30.97 -6.44
N GLU A 627 -38.88 31.41 -7.04
CA GLU A 627 -39.03 32.78 -7.54
C GLU A 627 -39.04 33.74 -6.34
N VAL A 628 -37.89 34.32 -6.02
CA VAL A 628 -37.83 35.45 -5.09
C VAL A 628 -38.46 36.67 -5.77
N GLN A 629 -39.67 37.04 -5.35
CA GLN A 629 -40.26 38.34 -5.65
C GLN A 629 -39.39 39.43 -5.03
N GLU A 630 -38.60 40.13 -5.84
CA GLU A 630 -37.99 41.40 -5.45
C GLU A 630 -39.06 42.50 -5.41
N GLU A 631 -39.68 42.70 -4.24
CA GLU A 631 -40.35 43.96 -3.93
C GLU A 631 -40.00 44.46 -2.51
N HIS A 632 -39.48 45.69 -2.48
CA HIS A 632 -39.43 46.62 -1.35
C HIS A 632 -38.55 46.30 -0.13
N VAL A 633 -37.30 46.83 -0.11
CA VAL A 633 -36.84 47.74 0.98
C VAL A 633 -35.80 48.74 0.43
N ALA A 634 -36.28 49.77 -0.27
CA ALA A 634 -35.53 50.99 -0.49
C ALA A 634 -36.42 52.19 -0.12
N LYS A 635 -36.59 52.42 1.19
CA LYS A 635 -36.96 53.71 1.81
C LYS A 635 -37.15 53.52 3.31
N SER A 636 -36.31 54.20 4.10
CA SER A 636 -36.57 54.75 5.44
C SER A 636 -35.45 54.47 6.43
N ALA A 637 -34.42 55.33 6.45
CA ALA A 637 -33.81 55.83 7.69
C ALA A 637 -32.89 57.04 7.40
N PHE A 638 -33.45 58.08 6.78
CA PHE A 638 -33.04 59.46 7.02
C PHE A 638 -34.27 60.18 7.58
N ARG A 639 -34.37 60.30 8.90
CA ARG A 639 -35.00 61.44 9.61
C ARG A 639 -34.93 61.26 11.13
N ARG A 640 -34.16 62.19 11.71
CA ARG A 640 -34.06 62.65 13.11
C ARG A 640 -33.41 61.74 14.15
#